data_AF-R2NU59-F1
#
_entry.id   AF-R2NU59-F1
#
_cell.length_a   1.000
_cell.length_b   1.000
_cell.length_c   1.000
_cell.angle_alpha   90.00
_cell.angle_beta   90.00
_cell.angle_gamma   90.00
#
_symmetry.space_group_name_H-M   'P 1'
#
loop_
_entity.id
_entity.type
_entity.pdbx_description
1 polymer ?
#
loop_
_entity_poly.entity_id
_entity_poly.type
_entity_poly.pdbx_seq_one_letter_code
_entity_poly.pdbx_strand_id
1 'polypeptide(L)'
;MNSKKRLYSFLKGMMLVLFANMFLFGGNALVNAAETTDSAQQTTQVSNEQVVIQQEPAISEKPAEQATTEPTQEIPVTGNEKQNIDATIGEEQNAADSPIISSEPAADDKEAEQLAEPVVGSKETEKPAEPAVESKEVEQPTKPVVGSKEAEQPAEPTVESKEVVKPAKATTDKKEVVKSRAKRQALPQQKLDVKWIDKGINWIVYSAKDRENFTMDRWAKFYVNGEVAFCIEPNKEAAIGAIHTGSELSSYMKDVNLRNKITMISHFGFIKNKDQSDEQYIATQMMIWELLGAKYHTIYNGLDYESRKANIQKLISEAEKRTSFHNQTKVIKIGDKLVLTDTNNTLKNMENIRVPKGVKATIDGNKLIIVVDKTAPDNATVSLDRIKILGTPLVFQSGNAQKIGVLRPTDPLNSILKLQVIKNGNVKIVKEDTETGNKAQGKATLEGAKYGLYKEDGTKVAEVTLKNVNGKVQAEVKDLDPIKYYFQEIQAPKGYTLSTEKLFVSVPAGETAVITAKDRVIKGNINGYKVGNKELVATTNSDIKPKLAGVELQAKSKTTGKVVKTTTDKNGYFEFKGLAYDDYEISETKGMEGYKLIQPFTVTIEKDGQTINYVLEDKIIEQKLKVVKVDQETGKTIALAGTQFKIWDKLANNGQGGYVSMALPNDTELSDVFTTNEKGYFVTTDTLKYGKDRYELREIKAPEKYVLNPTPYVFSVTSDTDTIQVINFANRLAKANVEVFKYDTTTNFDQKTAIAGVEFDLYKKDDKGTTFVGTFKTDKDGKIKVNDLLVGDYWFKEVKPLAGYQALDKDVPFTVTVDKDGTVIALEVENKRIPPKIGTTAMGKYTNQQKVNPLSRVTITDAVKYSNLIVGKTYTVNGVLMDKEASIQAGKDVPLLVNGKEVTATKVFVAENPDGTIALDFVFDASALAGKETVVFENVYRDGRLVASHTDIHDKGQTVRIVNPTIHTKATGQNGEKQLQALPNQKVKEWVQLNDLIVGQMYKLLVQGYITPDGVKLDGTSAEKIFKADKETLEFLFEFLVDGSKLEGKGLSFAEWLEAQVEPDEEKPSNEIEFEEVAKHNVDLTSEEQTVNFVKVPTPEKPHVPNTPETPKEVKTSAMLPKTGEQTTLSIVMTMLGVFVLVTLGVIVYKKRKA
;
A
#
# COMPACT_ATOMS: atom_id res chain seq x y z
N MET A 1 -39.10 -34.35 -18.47
CA MET A 1 -38.69 -35.64 -17.87
C MET A 1 -38.99 -35.63 -16.37
N ASN A 2 -38.68 -36.73 -15.68
CA ASN A 2 -39.05 -37.04 -14.28
C ASN A 2 -38.58 -35.97 -13.26
N SER A 3 -39.15 -35.86 -12.04
CA SER A 3 -40.05 -36.79 -11.32
C SER A 3 -41.21 -36.10 -10.56
N LYS A 4 -42.13 -36.91 -9.99
CA LYS A 4 -43.26 -36.52 -9.12
C LYS A 4 -43.34 -37.47 -7.91
N LYS A 5 -44.19 -37.13 -6.93
CA LYS A 5 -44.63 -37.93 -5.74
C LYS A 5 -43.64 -37.85 -4.56
N ARG A 6 -44.05 -37.94 -3.28
CA ARG A 6 -45.29 -38.39 -2.57
C ARG A 6 -45.36 -37.68 -1.18
N LEU A 7 -46.37 -37.77 -0.30
CA LEU A 7 -47.86 -37.82 -0.36
C LEU A 7 -48.42 -38.11 1.06
N TYR A 8 -49.36 -37.29 1.60
CA TYR A 8 -50.31 -37.61 2.71
C TYR A 8 -49.72 -37.88 4.13
N SER A 9 -50.47 -37.80 5.26
CA SER A 9 -51.72 -37.08 5.61
C SER A 9 -52.09 -37.20 7.12
N PHE A 10 -53.11 -36.43 7.57
CA PHE A 10 -54.08 -36.74 8.65
C PHE A 10 -53.79 -36.40 10.15
N LEU A 11 -54.47 -35.33 10.60
CA LEU A 11 -55.42 -35.25 11.74
C LEU A 11 -54.99 -35.15 13.24
N LYS A 12 -55.65 -34.17 13.91
CA LYS A 12 -55.93 -33.99 15.36
C LYS A 12 -54.74 -33.60 16.28
N GLY A 13 -54.90 -32.71 17.27
CA GLY A 13 -56.13 -31.98 17.67
C GLY A 13 -55.95 -30.88 18.74
N MET A 14 -57.09 -30.32 19.16
CA MET A 14 -57.37 -29.31 20.21
C MET A 14 -56.46 -29.34 21.46
N MET A 15 -55.97 -28.23 22.06
CA MET A 15 -56.56 -26.94 22.51
C MET A 15 -56.85 -26.94 24.03
N LEU A 16 -56.19 -26.04 24.79
CA LEU A 16 -56.74 -25.39 25.99
C LEU A 16 -55.94 -24.13 26.37
N VAL A 17 -56.55 -23.19 27.08
CA VAL A 17 -55.96 -21.91 27.57
C VAL A 17 -56.68 -21.47 28.85
N LEU A 18 -55.98 -20.79 29.78
CA LEU A 18 -56.39 -19.62 30.61
C LEU A 18 -56.14 -19.69 32.15
N PHE A 19 -55.69 -18.53 32.69
CA PHE A 19 -55.93 -17.95 34.04
C PHE A 19 -55.41 -18.68 35.32
N ALA A 20 -55.10 -17.99 36.45
CA ALA A 20 -54.95 -16.54 36.75
C ALA A 20 -54.11 -16.25 38.04
N ASN A 21 -53.67 -15.00 38.17
CA ASN A 21 -53.44 -14.16 39.38
C ASN A 21 -52.99 -14.77 40.74
N MET A 22 -51.73 -14.45 41.10
CA MET A 22 -51.34 -13.60 42.25
C MET A 22 -52.14 -13.63 43.58
N PHE A 23 -51.50 -14.08 44.68
CA PHE A 23 -51.49 -13.43 46.01
C PHE A 23 -50.32 -13.93 46.90
N LEU A 24 -50.21 -13.47 48.16
CA LEU A 24 -49.02 -13.49 49.03
C LEU A 24 -49.16 -14.35 50.33
N PHE A 25 -48.02 -14.55 51.02
CA PHE A 25 -47.82 -15.14 52.37
C PHE A 25 -48.03 -16.67 52.53
N GLY A 26 -47.33 -17.36 53.44
CA GLY A 26 -46.20 -16.94 54.29
C GLY A 26 -45.84 -17.93 55.43
N GLY A 27 -44.56 -17.92 55.87
CA GLY A 27 -44.00 -18.73 56.98
C GLY A 27 -43.48 -20.12 56.55
N ASN A 28 -42.57 -20.81 57.27
CA ASN A 28 -41.79 -20.51 58.50
C ASN A 28 -40.63 -21.54 58.62
N ALA A 29 -39.56 -21.39 59.43
CA ALA A 29 -38.84 -20.24 60.00
C ALA A 29 -37.57 -20.74 60.78
N LEU A 30 -36.59 -19.85 61.02
CA LEU A 30 -35.45 -19.98 61.99
C LEU A 30 -34.34 -21.02 61.63
N VAL A 31 -33.07 -20.94 62.09
CA VAL A 31 -32.43 -20.19 63.21
C VAL A 31 -31.09 -19.52 62.80
N ASN A 32 -30.84 -18.35 63.41
CA ASN A 32 -29.65 -17.48 63.66
C ASN A 32 -28.23 -18.13 63.67
N ALA A 33 -27.08 -17.43 63.67
CA ALA A 33 -26.70 -16.00 63.85
C ALA A 33 -25.31 -15.73 63.18
N ALA A 34 -24.71 -14.53 63.09
CA ALA A 34 -25.01 -13.20 63.66
C ALA A 34 -24.53 -12.02 62.77
N GLU A 35 -25.34 -10.97 62.73
CA GLU A 35 -25.05 -9.52 62.87
C GLU A 35 -23.81 -8.83 62.19
N THR A 36 -24.14 -8.04 61.15
CA THR A 36 -23.75 -6.62 60.90
C THR A 36 -22.32 -6.10 61.19
N THR A 37 -21.67 -5.50 60.17
CA THR A 37 -21.48 -4.02 60.12
C THR A 37 -21.07 -3.50 58.73
N ASP A 38 -21.69 -2.37 58.36
CA ASP A 38 -21.20 -1.25 57.53
C ASP A 38 -20.54 -1.48 56.14
N SER A 39 -20.07 -0.37 55.57
CA SER A 39 -19.97 -0.10 54.13
C SER A 39 -18.55 -0.16 53.57
N ALA A 40 -18.46 -0.32 52.25
CA ALA A 40 -17.23 -0.74 51.57
C ALA A 40 -16.09 0.28 51.63
N GLN A 41 -14.88 -0.21 51.93
CA GLN A 41 -13.65 0.57 51.94
C GLN A 41 -12.56 -0.10 51.08
N GLN A 42 -11.82 0.73 50.34
CA GLN A 42 -10.41 0.59 49.93
C GLN A 42 -9.92 -0.78 49.37
N THR A 43 -9.54 -0.93 48.10
CA THR A 43 -8.42 -0.29 47.36
C THR A 43 -7.12 -0.14 48.15
N THR A 44 -6.01 -0.66 47.62
CA THR A 44 -4.90 0.07 46.96
C THR A 44 -3.74 -0.93 46.75
N GLN A 45 -2.51 -0.64 46.29
CA GLN A 45 -1.68 0.58 46.04
C GLN A 45 -0.54 0.13 45.08
N VAL A 46 0.27 0.92 44.35
CA VAL A 46 0.49 2.36 44.08
C VAL A 46 0.67 2.47 42.52
N SER A 47 1.10 3.51 41.78
CA SER A 47 1.50 4.93 41.95
C SER A 47 1.52 5.61 40.56
N ASN A 48 1.35 6.92 40.38
CA ASN A 48 0.82 7.99 41.24
C ASN A 48 0.16 9.08 40.35
N GLU A 49 -0.77 9.83 40.97
CA GLU A 49 -1.16 11.25 40.81
C GLU A 49 -1.02 11.96 39.43
N GLN A 50 -2.05 12.60 38.85
CA GLN A 50 -3.07 13.57 39.33
C GLN A 50 -2.64 15.06 39.33
N VAL A 51 -3.66 15.94 39.38
CA VAL A 51 -3.66 17.38 39.01
C VAL A 51 -4.24 18.20 40.18
N VAL A 52 -4.16 19.55 40.11
CA VAL A 52 -4.66 20.54 41.09
C VAL A 52 -3.66 20.66 42.28
N ILE A 53 -3.38 21.80 42.94
CA ILE A 53 -4.21 22.92 43.39
C ILE A 53 -3.39 24.24 43.54
N GLN A 54 -3.96 25.42 43.21
CA GLN A 54 -4.12 26.63 44.07
C GLN A 54 -4.19 27.99 43.33
N GLN A 55 -5.34 28.67 43.54
CA GLN A 55 -5.60 30.09 43.87
C GLN A 55 -4.92 31.30 43.16
N GLU A 56 -5.69 32.41 43.16
CA GLU A 56 -5.42 33.78 42.66
C GLU A 56 -4.53 34.60 43.64
N PRO A 57 -4.16 35.90 43.43
CA PRO A 57 -4.49 36.82 42.33
C PRO A 57 -3.35 37.77 41.81
N ALA A 58 -3.70 38.60 40.80
CA ALA A 58 -3.29 40.02 40.58
C ALA A 58 -1.82 40.50 40.38
N ILE A 59 -1.59 41.13 39.20
CA ILE A 59 -0.95 42.46 38.96
C ILE A 59 0.59 42.63 39.18
N SER A 60 1.17 43.62 38.46
CA SER A 60 2.55 44.17 38.48
C SER A 60 3.65 43.41 37.71
N GLU A 61 4.60 44.05 36.99
CA GLU A 61 4.73 45.47 36.62
C GLU A 61 5.58 45.71 35.33
N LYS A 62 5.86 46.99 35.02
CA LYS A 62 6.66 47.55 33.89
C LYS A 62 8.15 47.77 34.36
N PRO A 63 9.04 48.67 33.83
CA PRO A 63 8.97 49.68 32.74
C PRO A 63 10.19 49.79 31.76
N ALA A 64 10.00 50.59 30.69
CA ALA A 64 11.01 51.39 29.94
C ALA A 64 12.16 50.67 29.17
N GLU A 65 12.86 51.26 28.17
CA GLU A 65 12.97 52.67 27.75
C GLU A 65 13.05 52.89 26.21
N GLN A 66 13.07 54.17 25.80
CA GLN A 66 12.97 54.85 24.49
C GLN A 66 14.20 54.73 23.55
N ALA A 67 14.21 55.13 22.26
CA ALA A 67 13.18 55.57 21.27
C ALA A 67 13.73 55.68 19.82
N THR A 68 12.93 56.26 18.89
CA THR A 68 13.24 56.85 17.54
C THR A 68 13.18 55.90 16.32
N THR A 69 12.68 56.27 15.12
CA THR A 69 11.83 57.40 14.66
C THR A 69 11.10 57.09 13.33
N GLU A 70 10.08 57.87 12.97
CA GLU A 70 9.41 58.00 11.65
C GLU A 70 10.16 59.06 10.76
N PRO A 71 9.75 59.50 9.52
CA PRO A 71 8.47 59.29 8.80
C PRO A 71 8.49 59.13 7.23
N THR A 72 7.30 58.77 6.71
CA THR A 72 6.55 59.22 5.49
C THR A 72 7.22 59.62 4.15
N GLN A 73 6.69 59.00 3.06
CA GLN A 73 6.54 59.45 1.64
C GLN A 73 7.72 59.85 0.72
N GLU A 74 7.49 59.51 -0.56
CA GLU A 74 7.81 60.26 -1.80
C GLU A 74 9.22 60.28 -2.47
N ILE A 75 9.09 60.37 -3.80
CA ILE A 75 10.03 60.56 -4.94
C ILE A 75 10.29 62.10 -5.07
N PRO A 76 11.36 62.69 -5.71
CA PRO A 76 12.33 62.20 -6.74
C PRO A 76 13.83 62.69 -6.63
N VAL A 77 14.68 62.29 -7.62
CA VAL A 77 15.93 62.93 -8.21
C VAL A 77 17.09 63.42 -7.29
N THR A 78 18.38 63.48 -7.68
CA THR A 78 19.17 63.31 -8.94
C THR A 78 20.58 62.77 -8.53
N GLY A 79 21.60 62.46 -9.35
CA GLY A 79 21.96 62.55 -10.79
C GLY A 79 23.33 61.84 -10.98
N ASN A 80 24.07 61.83 -12.09
CA ASN A 80 23.96 62.44 -13.43
C ASN A 80 24.31 61.41 -14.53
N GLU A 81 23.92 61.77 -15.76
CA GLU A 81 24.32 61.29 -17.10
C GLU A 81 25.78 60.75 -17.26
N LYS A 82 26.09 59.86 -18.21
CA LYS A 82 25.73 59.93 -19.65
C LYS A 82 25.61 58.60 -20.42
N GLN A 83 24.59 58.57 -21.30
CA GLN A 83 24.56 57.97 -22.65
C GLN A 83 24.60 56.42 -22.77
N ASN A 84 23.80 55.75 -23.61
CA ASN A 84 22.77 56.25 -24.56
C ASN A 84 21.76 55.15 -25.00
N ILE A 85 20.47 55.53 -25.15
CA ILE A 85 19.38 55.09 -26.09
C ILE A 85 19.20 53.59 -26.52
N ASP A 86 18.00 53.03 -26.78
CA ASP A 86 16.63 53.60 -26.78
C ASP A 86 15.47 52.59 -26.52
N ALA A 87 14.25 53.16 -26.45
CA ALA A 87 12.84 52.70 -26.45
C ALA A 87 12.38 51.42 -27.21
N THR A 88 11.12 50.91 -27.11
CA THR A 88 10.00 50.96 -26.10
C THR A 88 8.86 49.99 -26.51
N ILE A 89 7.98 49.67 -25.55
CA ILE A 89 6.67 48.96 -25.56
C ILE A 89 5.70 49.33 -26.71
N GLY A 90 4.83 48.38 -27.10
CA GLY A 90 3.52 48.57 -27.75
C GLY A 90 3.07 47.26 -28.45
N GLU A 91 2.12 46.47 -27.95
CA GLU A 91 0.64 46.63 -27.84
C GLU A 91 -0.16 46.17 -29.08
N GLU A 92 -1.46 45.90 -28.85
CA GLU A 92 -2.42 45.09 -29.60
C GLU A 92 -2.60 45.43 -31.11
N GLN A 93 -2.99 44.44 -31.94
CA GLN A 93 -4.39 44.34 -32.40
C GLN A 93 -4.76 43.10 -33.25
N ASN A 94 -6.07 42.95 -33.47
CA ASN A 94 -6.84 41.78 -33.89
C ASN A 94 -6.90 41.46 -35.40
N ALA A 95 -7.14 40.17 -35.67
CA ALA A 95 -8.14 39.59 -36.59
C ALA A 95 -7.92 39.40 -38.12
N ALA A 96 -8.52 38.27 -38.55
CA ALA A 96 -9.24 37.99 -39.80
C ALA A 96 -8.57 37.22 -40.97
N ASP A 97 -9.36 36.25 -41.45
CA ASP A 97 -9.57 35.76 -42.83
C ASP A 97 -8.46 35.06 -43.66
N SER A 98 -8.53 33.72 -43.58
CA SER A 98 -8.54 32.78 -44.72
C SER A 98 -9.42 33.28 -45.90
N PRO A 99 -9.19 32.93 -47.19
CA PRO A 99 -9.13 31.52 -47.61
C PRO A 99 -8.30 31.10 -48.86
N ILE A 100 -8.32 29.77 -49.01
CA ILE A 100 -7.79 28.79 -49.99
C ILE A 100 -8.20 29.03 -51.48
N ILE A 101 -7.30 28.69 -52.45
CA ILE A 101 -7.50 27.87 -53.70
C ILE A 101 -6.67 28.30 -54.97
N SER A 102 -5.77 27.39 -55.39
CA SER A 102 -5.24 26.96 -56.73
C SER A 102 -4.60 27.86 -57.84
N SER A 103 -3.55 27.26 -58.44
CA SER A 103 -3.17 27.12 -59.89
C SER A 103 -2.54 28.25 -60.73
N GLU A 104 -1.24 28.08 -61.06
CA GLU A 104 -0.58 27.94 -62.42
C GLU A 104 -0.85 28.94 -63.59
N PRO A 105 -0.02 28.99 -64.69
CA PRO A 105 1.23 28.25 -65.04
C PRO A 105 2.44 29.06 -65.63
N ALA A 106 3.59 28.38 -65.79
CA ALA A 106 4.66 28.40 -66.84
C ALA A 106 5.23 29.66 -67.55
N ALA A 107 6.57 29.68 -67.80
CA ALA A 107 7.23 29.80 -69.13
C ALA A 107 8.81 29.81 -69.10
N ASP A 108 9.43 29.32 -70.20
CA ASP A 108 10.75 29.61 -70.84
C ASP A 108 12.14 29.41 -70.14
N ASP A 109 13.27 29.01 -70.80
CA ASP A 109 13.54 28.30 -72.08
C ASP A 109 15.07 27.88 -72.26
N LYS A 110 15.40 26.97 -73.22
CA LYS A 110 16.74 26.63 -73.88
C LYS A 110 17.77 25.73 -73.14
N GLU A 111 18.33 24.61 -73.67
CA GLU A 111 19.08 24.20 -74.92
C GLU A 111 20.63 24.41 -74.83
N ALA A 112 21.57 23.54 -75.29
CA ALA A 112 21.57 22.19 -75.94
C ALA A 112 22.96 21.45 -75.78
N GLU A 113 23.20 20.29 -76.43
CA GLU A 113 24.35 19.34 -76.24
C GLU A 113 25.58 19.49 -77.20
N GLN A 114 26.79 19.01 -76.81
CA GLN A 114 27.61 17.96 -77.55
C GLN A 114 29.07 17.67 -77.07
N LEU A 115 29.41 16.37 -76.98
CA LEU A 115 30.63 15.58 -77.37
C LEU A 115 32.13 16.05 -77.25
N ALA A 116 32.94 15.19 -76.58
CA ALA A 116 34.26 14.60 -76.96
C ALA A 116 35.64 15.36 -76.90
N GLU A 117 36.74 14.57 -76.84
CA GLU A 117 38.18 14.96 -76.63
C GLU A 117 38.99 15.22 -77.94
N PRO A 118 40.25 15.76 -77.91
CA PRO A 118 41.47 14.89 -77.83
C PRO A 118 42.84 15.45 -77.28
N VAL A 119 43.56 14.61 -76.50
CA VAL A 119 45.03 14.22 -76.48
C VAL A 119 46.21 15.22 -76.74
N VAL A 120 47.28 15.18 -75.90
CA VAL A 120 48.75 14.92 -76.21
C VAL A 120 49.79 15.47 -75.18
N GLY A 121 50.63 14.57 -74.60
CA GLY A 121 52.07 14.78 -74.25
C GLY A 121 52.48 15.29 -72.84
N SER A 122 53.58 14.85 -72.20
CA SER A 122 54.54 13.76 -72.48
C SER A 122 55.47 13.42 -71.27
N LYS A 123 56.14 12.24 -71.31
CA LYS A 123 57.14 11.65 -70.36
C LYS A 123 56.58 11.12 -69.02
N GLU A 124 56.81 9.88 -68.56
CA GLU A 124 57.95 8.91 -68.59
C GLU A 124 59.09 9.25 -67.61
N THR A 125 59.74 8.27 -66.94
CA THR A 125 59.62 6.78 -66.99
C THR A 125 59.01 6.22 -65.67
N GLU A 126 58.94 4.93 -65.29
CA GLU A 126 59.46 3.64 -65.81
C GLU A 126 58.64 2.42 -65.31
N LYS A 127 59.16 1.19 -65.47
CA LYS A 127 58.71 -0.11 -64.89
C LYS A 127 60.01 -0.95 -64.60
N PRO A 128 60.11 -2.31 -64.55
CA PRO A 128 59.16 -3.43 -64.66
C PRO A 128 59.19 -4.34 -63.38
N ALA A 129 58.64 -5.56 -63.28
CA ALA A 129 58.00 -6.48 -64.24
C ALA A 129 56.92 -7.37 -63.57
N GLU A 130 56.02 -7.92 -64.39
CA GLU A 130 55.12 -9.07 -64.12
C GLU A 130 55.71 -10.31 -64.87
N PRO A 131 55.01 -11.45 -65.18
CA PRO A 131 53.65 -11.93 -64.84
C PRO A 131 53.53 -13.46 -64.52
N ALA A 132 52.28 -13.97 -64.49
CA ALA A 132 51.83 -15.28 -65.03
C ALA A 132 52.17 -16.60 -64.26
N VAL A 133 51.42 -17.73 -64.33
CA VAL A 133 50.08 -18.07 -64.91
C VAL A 133 49.59 -19.46 -64.38
N GLU A 134 48.26 -19.70 -64.36
CA GLU A 134 47.58 -21.04 -64.27
C GLU A 134 47.78 -21.94 -63.01
N SER A 135 47.00 -23.02 -62.74
CA SER A 135 45.81 -23.64 -63.40
C SER A 135 44.89 -24.43 -62.43
N LYS A 136 43.62 -24.58 -62.83
CA LYS A 136 42.69 -25.76 -62.74
C LYS A 136 42.60 -26.71 -61.50
N GLU A 137 41.35 -26.84 -61.05
CA GLU A 137 40.54 -28.08 -60.85
C GLU A 137 40.94 -29.25 -59.89
N VAL A 138 39.98 -29.50 -58.95
CA VAL A 138 39.33 -30.80 -58.66
C VAL A 138 39.94 -31.81 -57.65
N GLU A 139 39.02 -32.61 -57.10
CA GLU A 139 39.13 -33.85 -56.30
C GLU A 139 39.42 -33.84 -54.77
N GLN A 140 38.32 -33.96 -54.03
CA GLN A 140 38.10 -34.82 -52.84
C GLN A 140 38.63 -36.27 -53.07
N PRO A 141 38.94 -37.10 -52.04
CA PRO A 141 37.92 -37.53 -51.06
C PRO A 141 38.35 -38.04 -49.65
N THR A 142 37.33 -38.33 -48.82
CA THR A 142 37.24 -39.31 -47.70
C THR A 142 38.30 -39.27 -46.58
N LYS A 143 38.00 -39.15 -45.27
CA LYS A 143 36.98 -39.70 -44.32
C LYS A 143 37.67 -40.65 -43.30
N PRO A 144 37.21 -40.71 -42.02
CA PRO A 144 37.87 -41.47 -40.95
C PRO A 144 37.29 -42.88 -40.72
N VAL A 145 38.05 -43.73 -40.00
CA VAL A 145 37.64 -45.03 -39.44
C VAL A 145 38.24 -45.15 -38.03
N VAL A 146 37.45 -44.93 -36.96
CA VAL A 146 36.85 -45.94 -36.05
C VAL A 146 37.87 -46.73 -35.19
N GLY A 147 37.70 -46.66 -33.86
CA GLY A 147 38.36 -47.48 -32.84
C GLY A 147 37.93 -47.03 -31.43
N SER A 148 37.40 -47.94 -30.60
CA SER A 148 36.73 -47.61 -29.31
C SER A 148 36.87 -48.74 -28.28
N LYS A 149 36.52 -48.48 -27.00
CA LYS A 149 36.55 -49.39 -25.81
C LYS A 149 37.95 -49.63 -25.23
N GLU A 150 38.16 -50.01 -23.95
CA GLU A 150 37.35 -50.07 -22.71
C GLU A 150 38.35 -49.90 -21.52
N ALA A 151 38.11 -49.07 -20.50
CA ALA A 151 37.45 -49.39 -19.21
C ALA A 151 38.05 -50.61 -18.44
N GLU A 152 38.77 -50.36 -17.32
CA GLU A 152 38.42 -50.84 -15.95
C GLU A 152 39.45 -50.43 -14.85
N GLN A 153 39.11 -50.70 -13.58
CA GLN A 153 39.88 -50.47 -12.34
C GLN A 153 40.49 -51.80 -11.80
N PRO A 154 40.82 -51.96 -10.49
CA PRO A 154 41.93 -51.37 -9.73
C PRO A 154 42.87 -52.43 -9.09
N ALA A 155 44.03 -52.01 -8.56
CA ALA A 155 44.75 -52.78 -7.52
C ALA A 155 45.75 -51.95 -6.68
N GLU A 156 45.51 -51.86 -5.37
CA GLU A 156 46.55 -51.94 -4.33
C GLU A 156 46.72 -53.44 -3.96
N PRO A 157 47.81 -53.95 -3.32
CA PRO A 157 48.25 -53.48 -1.99
C PRO A 157 49.72 -53.73 -1.54
N THR A 158 50.07 -53.25 -0.32
CA THR A 158 51.01 -53.86 0.69
C THR A 158 52.52 -54.08 0.39
N VAL A 159 53.46 -54.17 1.36
CA VAL A 159 53.69 -53.55 2.70
C VAL A 159 55.08 -54.00 3.23
N GLU A 160 55.61 -53.37 4.30
CA GLU A 160 56.79 -53.77 5.12
C GLU A 160 58.21 -53.76 4.47
N SER A 161 59.33 -53.64 5.22
CA SER A 161 59.64 -52.77 6.39
C SER A 161 61.17 -52.75 6.68
N LYS A 162 61.62 -51.78 7.51
CA LYS A 162 62.83 -51.84 8.38
C LYS A 162 64.24 -51.85 7.72
N GLU A 163 65.34 -51.37 8.34
CA GLU A 163 65.57 -50.44 9.49
C GLU A 163 67.07 -50.01 9.51
N VAL A 164 67.43 -48.99 10.34
CA VAL A 164 68.78 -48.61 10.85
C VAL A 164 69.91 -48.19 9.87
N VAL A 165 70.50 -46.99 10.06
CA VAL A 165 71.91 -46.75 10.50
C VAL A 165 72.27 -45.24 10.55
N LYS A 166 73.18 -44.89 11.47
CA LYS A 166 73.60 -43.53 11.88
C LYS A 166 74.68 -42.91 10.97
N PRO A 167 74.90 -41.58 11.00
CA PRO A 167 75.82 -40.89 10.10
C PRO A 167 77.30 -41.24 10.32
N ALA A 168 78.07 -41.24 9.22
CA ALA A 168 79.50 -41.54 9.20
C ALA A 168 80.38 -40.27 9.31
N LYS A 169 81.53 -40.43 9.97
CA LYS A 169 82.54 -39.38 10.23
C LYS A 169 83.14 -38.78 8.96
N ALA A 170 83.62 -37.55 9.08
CA ALA A 170 84.59 -36.97 8.15
C ALA A 170 85.83 -37.87 7.99
N THR A 171 86.23 -38.12 6.75
CA THR A 171 87.49 -38.78 6.38
C THR A 171 88.51 -37.76 5.92
N THR A 172 89.72 -37.82 6.48
CA THR A 172 90.87 -37.01 6.08
C THR A 172 91.34 -37.40 4.70
N ASP A 173 91.31 -36.47 3.74
CA ASP A 173 91.92 -36.70 2.45
C ASP A 173 93.44 -36.43 2.46
N LYS A 174 94.17 -37.22 1.69
CA LYS A 174 95.62 -37.35 1.84
C LYS A 174 96.34 -36.24 1.09
N LYS A 175 97.10 -35.38 1.79
CA LYS A 175 98.16 -34.62 1.12
C LYS A 175 99.26 -35.58 0.68
N GLU A 176 99.27 -35.83 -0.63
CA GLU A 176 100.28 -36.59 -1.34
C GLU A 176 101.65 -35.90 -1.20
N VAL A 177 102.42 -36.30 -0.18
CA VAL A 177 103.80 -35.85 -0.02
C VAL A 177 104.64 -36.55 -1.07
N VAL A 178 104.81 -35.89 -2.22
CA VAL A 178 105.78 -36.25 -3.25
C VAL A 178 107.18 -36.14 -2.66
N LYS A 179 107.61 -37.21 -1.98
CA LYS A 179 109.00 -37.41 -1.56
C LYS A 179 109.82 -37.67 -2.82
N SER A 180 110.21 -36.60 -3.49
CA SER A 180 111.22 -36.64 -4.54
C SER A 180 112.42 -37.39 -3.99
N ARG A 181 112.71 -38.56 -4.59
CA ARG A 181 113.65 -39.56 -4.06
C ARG A 181 115.08 -39.11 -4.31
N ALA A 182 115.50 -38.06 -3.60
CA ALA A 182 116.89 -37.67 -3.49
C ALA A 182 117.66 -38.88 -2.92
N LYS A 183 118.35 -39.60 -3.81
CA LYS A 183 119.34 -40.60 -3.43
C LYS A 183 120.31 -39.92 -2.46
N ARG A 184 120.78 -40.65 -1.44
CA ARG A 184 122.04 -40.29 -0.78
C ARG A 184 123.17 -40.45 -1.80
N GLN A 185 123.38 -39.44 -2.64
CA GLN A 185 124.72 -39.19 -3.15
C GLN A 185 125.57 -38.89 -1.92
N ALA A 186 126.59 -39.69 -1.68
CA ALA A 186 127.66 -39.28 -0.78
C ALA A 186 128.20 -37.95 -1.34
N LEU A 187 128.15 -36.90 -0.53
CA LEU A 187 128.67 -35.60 -0.95
C LEU A 187 130.16 -35.80 -1.27
N PRO A 188 130.58 -35.52 -2.51
CA PRO A 188 131.81 -36.08 -3.05
C PRO A 188 133.02 -35.65 -2.24
N GLN A 189 134.02 -36.53 -2.20
CA GLN A 189 135.38 -36.14 -1.89
C GLN A 189 135.82 -35.12 -2.95
N GLN A 190 136.09 -33.90 -2.50
CA GLN A 190 136.41 -32.76 -3.35
C GLN A 190 137.76 -32.18 -2.95
N LYS A 191 138.54 -31.77 -3.94
CA LYS A 191 139.81 -31.08 -3.69
C LYS A 191 139.52 -29.65 -3.25
N LEU A 192 140.27 -29.17 -2.25
CA LEU A 192 140.28 -27.74 -1.91
C LEU A 192 141.35 -27.04 -2.75
N ASP A 193 140.90 -26.28 -3.73
CA ASP A 193 141.76 -25.42 -4.55
C ASP A 193 141.80 -23.99 -3.97
N VAL A 194 142.92 -23.31 -4.19
CA VAL A 194 143.15 -21.96 -3.67
C VAL A 194 143.76 -21.06 -4.74
N LYS A 195 143.34 -19.80 -4.78
CA LYS A 195 144.11 -18.70 -5.36
C LYS A 195 144.68 -17.88 -4.20
N TRP A 196 146.00 -17.72 -4.14
CA TRP A 196 146.63 -16.87 -3.13
C TRP A 196 146.45 -15.38 -3.48
N ILE A 197 146.17 -14.58 -2.46
CA ILE A 197 146.16 -13.12 -2.49
C ILE A 197 147.31 -12.66 -1.61
N ASP A 198 148.50 -12.60 -2.19
CA ASP A 198 149.70 -12.05 -1.57
C ASP A 198 150.06 -10.75 -2.30
N LYS A 199 150.35 -9.70 -1.53
CA LYS A 199 150.76 -8.38 -2.02
C LYS A 199 151.90 -7.79 -1.18
N GLY A 200 152.52 -8.58 -0.29
CA GLY A 200 153.47 -8.08 0.71
C GLY A 200 152.84 -7.12 1.75
N ILE A 201 151.57 -7.36 2.12
CA ILE A 201 150.78 -6.47 2.98
C ILE A 201 150.19 -7.27 4.14
N ASN A 202 150.42 -6.82 5.38
CA ASN A 202 149.72 -7.33 6.56
C ASN A 202 148.23 -6.94 6.48
N TRP A 203 147.39 -7.79 5.88
CA TRP A 203 145.96 -7.52 5.63
C TRP A 203 145.18 -7.29 6.92
N ILE A 204 145.42 -8.13 7.93
CA ILE A 204 144.86 -8.01 9.27
C ILE A 204 145.85 -8.49 10.34
N VAL A 205 145.66 -7.98 11.56
CA VAL A 205 146.11 -8.65 12.80
C VAL A 205 144.86 -8.98 13.60
N TYR A 206 144.66 -10.25 13.94
CA TYR A 206 143.39 -10.70 14.54
C TYR A 206 143.58 -11.77 15.63
N SER A 207 142.58 -11.85 16.52
CA SER A 207 142.41 -12.99 17.42
C SER A 207 141.10 -13.73 17.12
N ALA A 208 141.14 -15.06 17.18
CA ALA A 208 139.97 -15.92 17.10
C ALA A 208 140.20 -17.18 17.93
N LYS A 209 139.41 -17.37 19.00
CA LYS A 209 139.56 -18.49 19.96
C LYS A 209 141.00 -18.58 20.50
N ASP A 210 141.66 -19.70 20.25
CA ASP A 210 143.03 -20.07 20.62
C ASP A 210 144.13 -19.44 19.73
N ARG A 211 143.77 -18.81 18.61
CA ARG A 211 144.68 -18.04 17.76
C ARG A 211 144.69 -16.59 18.21
N GLU A 212 145.76 -16.12 18.84
CA GLU A 212 145.91 -14.74 19.31
C GLU A 212 146.88 -13.92 18.44
N ASN A 213 146.54 -12.64 18.21
CA ASN A 213 147.40 -11.64 17.55
C ASN A 213 148.07 -12.09 16.25
N PHE A 214 147.39 -12.96 15.49
CA PHE A 214 147.91 -13.54 14.27
C PHE A 214 147.89 -12.48 13.15
N THR A 215 149.07 -12.13 12.68
CA THR A 215 149.26 -11.30 11.48
C THR A 215 149.05 -12.16 10.24
N MET A 216 148.16 -11.73 9.34
CA MET A 216 147.90 -12.42 8.08
C MET A 216 148.36 -11.56 6.91
N ASP A 217 149.52 -11.91 6.36
CA ASP A 217 150.26 -11.26 5.27
C ASP A 217 149.76 -11.66 3.87
N ARG A 218 149.12 -12.83 3.76
CA ARG A 218 148.51 -13.36 2.54
C ARG A 218 147.17 -14.04 2.81
N TRP A 219 146.26 -13.95 1.85
CA TRP A 219 144.91 -14.53 1.96
C TRP A 219 144.70 -15.72 1.03
N ALA A 220 143.94 -16.71 1.50
CA ALA A 220 143.51 -17.86 0.69
C ALA A 220 142.11 -17.61 0.10
N LYS A 221 141.99 -17.50 -1.24
CA LYS A 221 140.70 -17.46 -1.94
C LYS A 221 140.30 -18.87 -2.33
N PHE A 222 139.35 -19.45 -1.59
CA PHE A 222 139.00 -20.87 -1.68
C PHE A 222 137.99 -21.15 -2.80
N TYR A 223 138.21 -22.26 -3.50
CA TYR A 223 137.29 -22.83 -4.47
C TYR A 223 137.07 -24.32 -4.20
N VAL A 224 135.83 -24.78 -4.35
CA VAL A 224 135.47 -26.20 -4.27
C VAL A 224 134.63 -26.54 -5.49
N ASN A 225 135.14 -27.42 -6.36
CA ASN A 225 134.51 -27.77 -7.64
C ASN A 225 134.14 -26.52 -8.49
N GLY A 226 135.02 -25.52 -8.53
CA GLY A 226 134.83 -24.26 -9.26
C GLY A 226 133.90 -23.24 -8.60
N GLU A 227 133.10 -23.63 -7.59
CA GLU A 227 132.30 -22.67 -6.81
C GLU A 227 133.16 -21.95 -5.77
N VAL A 228 132.90 -20.65 -5.58
CA VAL A 228 133.55 -19.84 -4.54
C VAL A 228 133.14 -20.37 -3.17
N ALA A 229 134.13 -20.58 -2.31
CA ALA A 229 133.94 -21.06 -0.95
C ALA A 229 134.58 -20.10 0.07
N PHE A 230 134.18 -20.23 1.34
CA PHE A 230 134.67 -19.41 2.44
C PHE A 230 135.06 -20.29 3.63
N CYS A 231 136.17 -19.98 4.29
CA CYS A 231 136.49 -20.55 5.59
C CYS A 231 135.39 -20.22 6.62
N ILE A 232 135.05 -21.20 7.46
CA ILE A 232 134.16 -21.03 8.62
C ILE A 232 134.80 -21.43 9.97
N GLU A 233 136.13 -21.57 10.02
CA GLU A 233 136.92 -21.80 11.25
C GLU A 233 138.16 -20.88 11.31
N PRO A 234 137.99 -19.60 11.71
CA PRO A 234 139.04 -18.58 11.64
C PRO A 234 140.28 -18.83 12.52
N ASN A 235 140.22 -19.77 13.47
CA ASN A 235 141.33 -20.09 14.37
C ASN A 235 142.32 -21.14 13.77
N LYS A 236 141.91 -21.84 12.71
CA LYS A 236 142.66 -22.96 12.10
C LYS A 236 143.31 -22.57 10.76
N GLU A 237 144.03 -23.50 10.17
CA GLU A 237 144.59 -23.39 8.81
C GLU A 237 144.02 -24.47 7.88
N ALA A 238 143.92 -24.16 6.59
CA ALA A 238 143.36 -25.05 5.58
C ALA A 238 144.39 -26.07 5.08
N ALA A 239 143.96 -27.32 4.91
CA ALA A 239 144.76 -28.38 4.28
C ALA A 239 144.77 -28.20 2.74
N ILE A 240 145.44 -27.14 2.27
CA ILE A 240 145.42 -26.72 0.87
C ILE A 240 145.90 -27.85 -0.05
N GLY A 241 145.15 -28.10 -1.12
CA GLY A 241 145.41 -29.21 -2.05
C GLY A 241 144.93 -30.60 -1.58
N ALA A 242 144.55 -30.77 -0.31
CA ALA A 242 144.06 -32.04 0.20
C ALA A 242 142.60 -32.33 -0.23
N ILE A 243 142.25 -33.61 -0.25
CA ILE A 243 140.87 -34.08 -0.43
C ILE A 243 140.08 -33.79 0.85
N HIS A 244 138.93 -33.15 0.68
CA HIS A 244 137.97 -32.83 1.74
C HIS A 244 136.66 -33.59 1.53
N THR A 245 136.05 -34.08 2.62
CA THR A 245 134.73 -34.71 2.59
C THR A 245 133.64 -33.65 2.75
N GLY A 246 132.66 -33.63 1.83
CA GLY A 246 131.51 -32.74 1.90
C GLY A 246 130.39 -33.23 2.84
N SER A 247 129.68 -32.29 3.44
CA SER A 247 128.46 -32.51 4.22
C SER A 247 127.54 -31.29 4.12
N GLU A 248 126.27 -31.39 4.52
CA GLU A 248 125.43 -30.18 4.62
C GLU A 248 125.94 -29.26 5.73
N LEU A 249 125.87 -27.94 5.53
CA LEU A 249 126.21 -26.96 6.56
C LEU A 249 125.35 -27.13 7.84
N SER A 250 124.13 -27.67 7.71
CA SER A 250 123.21 -28.05 8.79
C SER A 250 123.80 -29.10 9.76
N SER A 251 124.76 -29.91 9.30
CA SER A 251 125.43 -30.93 10.10
C SER A 251 126.38 -30.30 11.13
N TYR A 252 127.13 -29.27 10.72
CA TYR A 252 128.13 -28.57 11.52
C TYR A 252 127.54 -27.37 12.29
N MET A 253 126.80 -26.50 11.61
CA MET A 253 126.28 -25.24 12.15
C MET A 253 124.78 -25.36 12.39
N LYS A 254 124.35 -25.53 13.65
CA LYS A 254 122.96 -25.84 13.99
C LYS A 254 121.99 -24.65 13.91
N ASP A 255 122.46 -23.44 14.22
CA ASP A 255 121.63 -22.23 14.14
C ASP A 255 121.20 -21.94 12.68
N VAL A 256 119.88 -21.93 12.46
CA VAL A 256 119.26 -21.61 11.16
C VAL A 256 119.49 -20.16 10.77
N ASN A 257 119.43 -19.24 11.72
CA ASN A 257 119.57 -17.81 11.49
C ASN A 257 121.01 -17.45 11.16
N LEU A 258 121.99 -18.05 11.85
CA LEU A 258 123.41 -17.91 11.50
C LEU A 258 123.70 -18.49 10.11
N ARG A 259 123.21 -19.70 9.79
CA ARG A 259 123.35 -20.28 8.43
C ARG A 259 122.76 -19.34 7.37
N ASN A 260 121.54 -18.85 7.57
CA ASN A 260 120.88 -17.94 6.64
C ASN A 260 121.67 -16.62 6.50
N LYS A 261 122.18 -16.03 7.59
CA LYS A 261 123.02 -14.83 7.54
C LYS A 261 124.29 -15.06 6.73
N ILE A 262 125.04 -16.14 6.96
CA ILE A 262 126.28 -16.37 6.20
C ILE A 262 126.04 -16.81 4.74
N THR A 263 124.89 -17.41 4.41
CA THR A 263 124.52 -17.66 3.00
C THR A 263 124.02 -16.40 2.30
N MET A 264 123.33 -15.48 3.00
CA MET A 264 123.03 -14.14 2.50
C MET A 264 124.31 -13.31 2.29
N ILE A 265 125.25 -13.33 3.23
CA ILE A 265 126.55 -12.63 3.12
C ILE A 265 127.41 -13.24 2.02
N SER A 266 127.46 -14.56 1.87
CA SER A 266 128.10 -15.21 0.72
C SER A 266 127.46 -14.79 -0.61
N HIS A 267 126.13 -14.80 -0.69
CA HIS A 267 125.40 -14.47 -1.90
C HIS A 267 125.56 -12.99 -2.28
N PHE A 268 125.14 -12.06 -1.43
CA PHE A 268 125.18 -10.62 -1.72
C PHE A 268 126.55 -9.98 -1.51
N GLY A 269 127.43 -10.61 -0.72
CA GLY A 269 128.80 -10.14 -0.50
C GLY A 269 129.75 -10.47 -1.63
N PHE A 270 129.63 -11.66 -2.23
CA PHE A 270 130.50 -12.05 -3.34
C PHE A 270 129.77 -12.70 -4.53
N ILE A 271 129.03 -13.80 -4.35
CA ILE A 271 128.55 -14.62 -5.50
C ILE A 271 127.66 -13.84 -6.48
N LYS A 272 126.88 -12.89 -5.97
CA LYS A 272 125.95 -12.00 -6.70
C LYS A 272 126.42 -10.55 -6.72
N ASN A 273 127.53 -10.22 -6.07
CA ASN A 273 128.03 -8.85 -5.99
C ASN A 273 128.62 -8.39 -7.33
N LYS A 274 128.56 -7.09 -7.61
CA LYS A 274 129.18 -6.50 -8.80
C LYS A 274 130.69 -6.31 -8.63
N ASP A 275 131.16 -6.07 -7.40
CA ASP A 275 132.57 -6.12 -7.07
C ASP A 275 132.99 -7.59 -6.88
N GLN A 276 133.99 -8.02 -7.65
CA GLN A 276 134.58 -9.37 -7.63
C GLN A 276 136.07 -9.34 -7.23
N SER A 277 136.56 -8.18 -6.76
CA SER A 277 137.94 -7.97 -6.34
C SER A 277 138.38 -8.95 -5.26
N ASP A 278 139.70 -9.08 -5.11
CA ASP A 278 140.26 -9.87 -4.03
C ASP A 278 139.97 -9.19 -2.67
N GLU A 279 139.95 -7.85 -2.63
CA GLU A 279 139.47 -7.03 -1.50
C GLU A 279 138.00 -7.31 -1.13
N GLN A 280 137.07 -7.42 -2.09
CA GLN A 280 135.66 -7.74 -1.80
C GLN A 280 135.47 -9.18 -1.32
N TYR A 281 136.28 -10.13 -1.82
CA TYR A 281 136.31 -11.48 -1.29
C TYR A 281 136.80 -11.50 0.16
N ILE A 282 137.90 -10.80 0.45
CA ILE A 282 138.47 -10.66 1.80
C ILE A 282 137.45 -10.03 2.74
N ALA A 283 136.79 -8.94 2.35
CA ALA A 283 135.75 -8.31 3.16
C ALA A 283 134.55 -9.24 3.40
N THR A 284 134.12 -10.02 2.40
CA THR A 284 133.06 -11.03 2.57
C THR A 284 133.50 -12.14 3.53
N GLN A 285 134.74 -12.61 3.41
CA GLN A 285 135.33 -13.61 4.30
C GLN A 285 135.46 -13.11 5.74
N MET A 286 135.87 -11.85 5.93
CA MET A 286 135.94 -11.20 7.24
C MET A 286 134.56 -11.03 7.85
N MET A 287 133.56 -10.60 7.07
CA MET A 287 132.18 -10.46 7.57
C MET A 287 131.57 -11.81 7.99
N ILE A 288 131.95 -12.91 7.33
CA ILE A 288 131.62 -14.28 7.75
C ILE A 288 132.35 -14.64 9.05
N TRP A 289 133.64 -14.31 9.18
CA TRP A 289 134.46 -14.60 10.37
C TRP A 289 134.08 -13.77 11.61
N GLU A 290 133.64 -12.53 11.43
CA GLU A 290 133.13 -11.65 12.50
C GLU A 290 131.89 -12.30 13.16
N LEU A 291 130.96 -12.83 12.35
CA LEU A 291 129.82 -13.63 12.84
C LEU A 291 130.22 -14.98 13.46
N LEU A 292 131.48 -15.41 13.31
CA LEU A 292 132.05 -16.64 13.87
C LEU A 292 133.06 -16.36 15.00
N GLY A 293 133.11 -15.12 15.48
CA GLY A 293 133.85 -14.72 16.69
C GLY A 293 135.30 -14.25 16.47
N ALA A 294 135.71 -13.95 15.23
CA ALA A 294 136.98 -13.28 14.98
C ALA A 294 136.93 -11.80 15.42
N LYS A 295 138.02 -11.29 16.00
CA LYS A 295 138.20 -9.89 16.38
C LYS A 295 139.43 -9.32 15.68
N TYR A 296 139.25 -8.24 14.93
CA TYR A 296 140.32 -7.55 14.21
C TYR A 296 140.88 -6.42 15.06
N HIS A 297 142.19 -6.46 15.33
CA HIS A 297 142.91 -5.42 16.07
C HIS A 297 143.49 -4.37 15.11
N THR A 298 143.96 -4.84 13.96
CA THR A 298 144.47 -4.02 12.86
C THR A 298 143.86 -4.53 11.55
N ILE A 299 143.45 -3.61 10.67
CA ILE A 299 142.98 -3.91 9.31
C ILE A 299 143.76 -3.00 8.35
N TYR A 300 144.24 -3.56 7.23
CA TYR A 300 144.87 -2.76 6.18
C TYR A 300 143.88 -1.74 5.59
N ASN A 301 144.20 -0.45 5.70
CA ASN A 301 143.26 0.63 5.35
C ASN A 301 142.77 0.57 3.90
N GLY A 302 143.60 0.11 2.97
CA GLY A 302 143.23 -0.05 1.55
C GLY A 302 142.23 -1.18 1.26
N LEU A 303 141.83 -1.98 2.26
CA LEU A 303 140.75 -2.96 2.15
C LEU A 303 139.36 -2.30 2.18
N ASP A 304 139.21 -1.14 2.83
CA ASP A 304 137.93 -0.43 3.03
C ASP A 304 136.82 -1.34 3.60
N TYR A 305 137.14 -2.05 4.68
CA TYR A 305 136.32 -3.14 5.21
C TYR A 305 134.92 -2.69 5.63
N GLU A 306 134.79 -1.60 6.39
CA GLU A 306 133.49 -1.16 6.93
C GLU A 306 132.55 -0.63 5.84
N SER A 307 133.05 0.08 4.82
CA SER A 307 132.22 0.52 3.68
C SER A 307 131.73 -0.68 2.86
N ARG A 308 132.59 -1.68 2.63
CA ARG A 308 132.21 -2.94 1.98
C ARG A 308 131.16 -3.68 2.80
N LYS A 309 131.40 -3.90 4.10
CA LYS A 309 130.48 -4.53 5.05
C LYS A 309 129.11 -3.84 5.10
N ALA A 310 129.07 -2.51 5.15
CA ALA A 310 127.83 -1.72 5.09
C ALA A 310 127.07 -1.92 3.76
N ASN A 311 127.78 -1.97 2.62
CA ASN A 311 127.17 -2.27 1.32
C ASN A 311 126.57 -3.69 1.26
N ILE A 312 127.25 -4.70 1.83
CA ILE A 312 126.72 -6.08 1.92
C ILE A 312 125.43 -6.10 2.77
N GLN A 313 125.44 -5.46 3.94
CA GLN A 313 124.26 -5.34 4.81
C GLN A 313 123.08 -4.66 4.09
N LYS A 314 123.37 -3.57 3.35
CA LYS A 314 122.36 -2.86 2.54
C LYS A 314 121.72 -3.79 1.51
N LEU A 315 122.50 -4.50 0.70
CA LEU A 315 122.00 -5.40 -0.33
C LEU A 315 121.09 -6.50 0.24
N ILE A 316 121.44 -7.07 1.39
CA ILE A 316 120.60 -8.05 2.09
C ILE A 316 119.27 -7.40 2.54
N SER A 317 119.32 -6.24 3.20
CA SER A 317 118.12 -5.53 3.68
C SER A 317 117.19 -5.05 2.55
N GLU A 318 117.71 -4.81 1.34
CA GLU A 318 116.92 -4.48 0.16
C GLU A 318 116.27 -5.72 -0.47
N ALA A 319 116.89 -6.90 -0.35
CA ALA A 319 116.31 -8.17 -0.77
C ALA A 319 115.21 -8.68 0.18
N GLU A 320 115.30 -8.42 1.48
CA GLU A 320 114.30 -8.89 2.46
C GLU A 320 112.93 -8.19 2.31
N LYS A 321 112.87 -6.98 1.75
CA LYS A 321 111.62 -6.24 1.50
C LYS A 321 110.67 -7.06 0.61
N ARG A 322 109.36 -7.04 0.90
CA ARG A 322 108.31 -7.72 0.11
C ARG A 322 107.40 -6.70 -0.60
N THR A 323 106.65 -7.12 -1.61
CA THR A 323 105.71 -6.22 -2.31
C THR A 323 104.57 -5.78 -1.38
N SER A 324 103.96 -4.61 -1.62
CA SER A 324 102.88 -4.08 -0.80
C SER A 324 101.60 -4.95 -0.80
N PHE A 325 101.42 -5.77 -1.84
CA PHE A 325 100.33 -6.74 -1.97
C PHE A 325 100.67 -8.15 -1.47
N HIS A 326 101.78 -8.32 -0.75
CA HIS A 326 102.18 -9.60 -0.15
C HIS A 326 101.05 -10.19 0.73
N ASN A 327 100.70 -11.45 0.48
CA ASN A 327 99.61 -12.22 1.10
C ASN A 327 98.17 -11.67 0.94
N GLN A 328 97.95 -10.62 0.14
CA GLN A 328 96.60 -10.15 -0.18
C GLN A 328 95.83 -11.15 -1.07
N THR A 329 94.50 -11.12 -0.98
CA THR A 329 93.58 -11.78 -1.92
C THR A 329 92.91 -10.72 -2.80
N LYS A 330 92.68 -11.01 -4.08
CA LYS A 330 91.89 -10.18 -5.02
C LYS A 330 90.89 -11.03 -5.81
N VAL A 331 89.72 -10.48 -6.10
CA VAL A 331 88.74 -11.09 -7.02
C VAL A 331 89.03 -10.65 -8.45
N ILE A 332 88.80 -11.52 -9.43
CA ILE A 332 88.93 -11.24 -10.87
C ILE A 332 87.92 -12.10 -11.65
N LYS A 333 87.26 -11.55 -12.67
CA LYS A 333 86.39 -12.34 -13.57
C LYS A 333 87.21 -12.94 -14.73
N ILE A 334 86.70 -13.97 -15.39
CA ILE A 334 87.25 -14.39 -16.70
C ILE A 334 87.21 -13.20 -17.67
N GLY A 335 88.33 -12.94 -18.35
CA GLY A 335 88.47 -11.85 -19.32
C GLY A 335 88.91 -10.50 -18.73
N ASP A 336 88.77 -10.28 -17.42
CA ASP A 336 89.22 -9.06 -16.76
C ASP A 336 90.75 -8.95 -16.70
N LYS A 337 91.24 -7.71 -16.65
CA LYS A 337 92.65 -7.37 -16.45
C LYS A 337 92.87 -6.70 -15.09
N LEU A 338 93.30 -7.48 -14.11
CA LEU A 338 93.69 -6.98 -12.79
C LEU A 338 95.08 -6.33 -12.87
N VAL A 339 95.22 -5.11 -12.34
CA VAL A 339 96.49 -4.37 -12.29
C VAL A 339 96.76 -3.91 -10.86
N LEU A 340 97.90 -4.28 -10.30
CA LEU A 340 98.32 -3.96 -8.92
C LEU A 340 99.65 -3.21 -8.93
N THR A 341 99.74 -2.09 -8.21
CA THR A 341 101.01 -1.33 -8.09
C THR A 341 101.72 -1.71 -6.78
N ASP A 342 103.01 -2.01 -6.83
CA ASP A 342 103.81 -2.30 -5.62
C ASP A 342 104.33 -1.00 -5.00
N THR A 343 103.64 -0.47 -4.00
CA THR A 343 104.05 0.78 -3.32
C THR A 343 105.39 0.68 -2.59
N ASN A 344 105.94 -0.52 -2.40
CA ASN A 344 107.25 -0.73 -1.80
C ASN A 344 108.39 -0.67 -2.84
N ASN A 345 108.06 -0.55 -4.14
CA ASN A 345 109.00 -0.44 -5.27
C ASN A 345 110.05 -1.56 -5.34
N THR A 346 109.60 -2.80 -5.16
CA THR A 346 110.47 -3.99 -5.10
C THR A 346 110.32 -4.93 -6.30
N LEU A 347 109.36 -4.69 -7.21
CA LEU A 347 109.12 -5.56 -8.37
C LEU A 347 110.31 -5.62 -9.34
N LYS A 348 111.07 -4.52 -9.44
CA LYS A 348 112.37 -4.45 -10.15
C LYS A 348 113.43 -5.43 -9.63
N ASN A 349 113.27 -5.96 -8.41
CA ASN A 349 114.19 -6.90 -7.75
C ASN A 349 113.61 -8.34 -7.74
N MET A 350 112.85 -8.73 -8.78
CA MET A 350 112.30 -10.08 -8.95
C MET A 350 113.02 -10.81 -10.09
N GLU A 351 113.42 -12.06 -9.86
CA GLU A 351 114.13 -12.90 -10.83
C GLU A 351 113.26 -14.00 -11.46
N ASN A 352 112.07 -14.25 -10.91
CA ASN A 352 111.15 -15.28 -11.39
C ASN A 352 109.68 -15.00 -11.00
N ILE A 353 108.74 -15.48 -11.82
CA ILE A 353 107.29 -15.42 -11.57
C ILE A 353 106.72 -16.84 -11.70
N ARG A 354 105.95 -17.31 -10.71
CA ARG A 354 105.26 -18.61 -10.72
C ARG A 354 103.75 -18.41 -10.62
N VAL A 355 103.02 -19.06 -11.53
CA VAL A 355 101.56 -19.01 -11.64
C VAL A 355 100.99 -20.40 -11.99
N PRO A 356 99.76 -20.74 -11.60
CA PRO A 356 99.08 -21.95 -12.05
C PRO A 356 98.56 -21.81 -13.49
N LYS A 357 98.15 -22.93 -14.09
CA LYS A 357 97.47 -22.97 -15.39
C LYS A 357 96.23 -22.06 -15.38
N GLY A 358 95.98 -21.41 -16.51
CA GLY A 358 94.86 -20.47 -16.70
C GLY A 358 95.07 -19.06 -16.14
N VAL A 359 96.21 -18.81 -15.47
CA VAL A 359 96.59 -17.48 -14.97
C VAL A 359 97.84 -17.01 -15.70
N LYS A 360 97.82 -15.79 -16.25
CA LYS A 360 99.01 -15.11 -16.79
C LYS A 360 99.31 -13.90 -15.92
N ALA A 361 100.56 -13.77 -15.48
CA ALA A 361 101.03 -12.63 -14.71
C ALA A 361 102.31 -12.05 -15.33
N THR A 362 102.37 -10.73 -15.48
CA THR A 362 103.53 -9.99 -16.00
C THR A 362 103.86 -8.79 -15.11
N ILE A 363 105.14 -8.40 -15.06
CA ILE A 363 105.58 -7.18 -14.38
C ILE A 363 105.82 -6.11 -15.45
N ASP A 364 105.25 -4.92 -15.23
CA ASP A 364 105.41 -3.72 -16.04
C ASP A 364 105.89 -2.58 -15.15
N GLY A 365 107.19 -2.27 -15.22
CA GLY A 365 107.86 -1.33 -14.33
C GLY A 365 107.72 -1.69 -12.85
N ASN A 366 106.75 -1.06 -12.18
CA ASN A 366 106.40 -1.30 -10.78
C ASN A 366 104.93 -1.72 -10.58
N LYS A 367 104.34 -2.35 -11.61
CA LYS A 367 103.00 -2.94 -11.60
C LYS A 367 103.07 -4.44 -11.89
N LEU A 368 102.18 -5.20 -11.26
CA LEU A 368 101.86 -6.58 -11.60
C LEU A 368 100.52 -6.60 -12.34
N ILE A 369 100.52 -7.13 -13.56
CA ILE A 369 99.36 -7.26 -14.44
C ILE A 369 98.96 -8.73 -14.49
N ILE A 370 97.67 -9.03 -14.31
CA ILE A 370 97.12 -10.38 -14.25
C ILE A 370 95.88 -10.48 -15.14
N VAL A 371 95.78 -11.57 -15.90
CA VAL A 371 94.56 -11.98 -16.62
C VAL A 371 94.30 -13.47 -16.39
N VAL A 372 93.03 -13.89 -16.41
CA VAL A 372 92.62 -15.29 -16.20
C VAL A 372 91.66 -15.80 -17.28
N ASP A 373 91.79 -17.07 -17.62
CA ASP A 373 90.91 -17.80 -18.55
C ASP A 373 90.11 -18.92 -17.84
N LYS A 374 89.22 -19.60 -18.57
CA LYS A 374 88.31 -20.62 -18.02
C LYS A 374 89.03 -21.82 -17.38
N THR A 375 90.32 -22.03 -17.68
CA THR A 375 91.14 -23.10 -17.08
C THR A 375 91.80 -22.71 -15.76
N ALA A 376 91.64 -21.47 -15.29
CA ALA A 376 92.14 -21.03 -13.98
C ALA A 376 91.40 -21.77 -12.84
N PRO A 377 92.09 -22.18 -11.76
CA PRO A 377 91.42 -22.68 -10.57
C PRO A 377 90.69 -21.55 -9.84
N ASP A 378 89.56 -21.86 -9.20
CA ASP A 378 88.67 -20.87 -8.57
C ASP A 378 89.37 -20.06 -7.46
N ASN A 379 90.38 -20.67 -6.84
CA ASN A 379 91.36 -20.00 -6.00
C ASN A 379 92.76 -20.24 -6.60
N ALA A 380 93.43 -19.17 -7.03
CA ALA A 380 94.76 -19.22 -7.62
C ALA A 380 95.81 -18.46 -6.77
N THR A 381 97.10 -18.64 -7.07
CA THR A 381 98.19 -17.97 -6.33
C THR A 381 99.35 -17.63 -7.25
N VAL A 382 99.82 -16.38 -7.17
CA VAL A 382 100.98 -15.85 -7.89
C VAL A 382 102.15 -15.72 -6.90
N SER A 383 103.32 -16.21 -7.25
CA SER A 383 104.57 -16.03 -6.48
C SER A 383 105.59 -15.27 -7.31
N LEU A 384 106.23 -14.28 -6.70
CA LEU A 384 107.28 -13.43 -7.29
C LEU A 384 108.56 -13.66 -6.48
N ASP A 385 109.57 -14.28 -7.07
CA ASP A 385 110.77 -14.74 -6.36
C ASP A 385 111.96 -13.81 -6.63
N ARG A 386 112.82 -13.55 -5.62
CA ARG A 386 113.99 -12.66 -5.73
C ARG A 386 115.31 -13.37 -5.94
N ILE A 387 115.42 -14.61 -5.47
CA ILE A 387 116.64 -15.41 -5.60
C ILE A 387 116.30 -16.63 -6.44
N LYS A 388 116.79 -16.64 -7.68
CA LYS A 388 116.62 -17.75 -8.64
C LYS A 388 117.64 -18.87 -8.42
N ILE A 389 118.84 -18.53 -7.95
CA ILE A 389 119.91 -19.50 -7.67
C ILE A 389 119.82 -19.94 -6.21
N LEU A 390 118.96 -20.92 -5.94
CA LEU A 390 118.82 -21.58 -4.65
C LEU A 390 119.56 -22.91 -4.63
N GLY A 391 120.04 -23.32 -3.45
CA GLY A 391 120.63 -24.64 -3.25
C GLY A 391 121.03 -24.90 -1.80
N THR A 392 121.24 -26.17 -1.46
CA THR A 392 121.69 -26.54 -0.11
C THR A 392 123.10 -26.00 0.14
N PRO A 393 123.36 -25.29 1.26
CA PRO A 393 124.70 -24.88 1.65
C PRO A 393 125.49 -26.07 2.21
N LEU A 394 126.76 -26.15 1.85
CA LEU A 394 127.64 -27.30 2.14
C LEU A 394 128.86 -26.87 2.97
N VAL A 395 129.47 -27.82 3.67
CA VAL A 395 130.74 -27.68 4.40
C VAL A 395 131.65 -28.87 4.10
N PHE A 396 132.93 -28.57 3.92
CA PHE A 396 134.00 -29.50 3.52
C PHE A 396 135.10 -29.51 4.59
N GLN A 397 135.59 -30.70 4.95
CA GLN A 397 136.63 -30.90 5.97
C GLN A 397 137.67 -31.93 5.52
N SER A 398 138.95 -31.70 5.84
CA SER A 398 140.01 -32.71 5.75
C SER A 398 140.76 -32.80 7.09
N GLY A 399 140.76 -33.98 7.71
CA GLY A 399 141.39 -34.23 9.01
C GLY A 399 140.99 -33.21 10.09
N ASN A 400 141.99 -32.70 10.81
CA ASN A 400 141.83 -31.67 11.85
C ASN A 400 141.89 -30.22 11.32
N ALA A 401 142.01 -30.01 10.01
CA ALA A 401 142.17 -28.70 9.40
C ALA A 401 140.89 -27.84 9.44
N GLN A 402 141.03 -26.59 9.00
CA GLN A 402 139.97 -25.59 8.85
C GLN A 402 138.85 -26.06 7.90
N LYS A 403 137.60 -25.90 8.33
CA LYS A 403 136.41 -26.16 7.49
C LYS A 403 136.14 -25.04 6.50
N ILE A 404 135.75 -25.44 5.30
CA ILE A 404 135.44 -24.56 4.16
C ILE A 404 133.96 -24.76 3.76
N GLY A 405 133.19 -23.69 3.66
CA GLY A 405 131.77 -23.70 3.32
C GLY A 405 131.48 -23.18 1.90
N VAL A 406 130.63 -23.90 1.16
CA VAL A 406 129.99 -23.41 -0.08
C VAL A 406 128.58 -22.95 0.29
N LEU A 407 128.45 -21.64 0.52
CA LEU A 407 127.35 -21.05 1.28
C LEU A 407 126.25 -20.54 0.34
N ARG A 408 125.37 -21.45 -0.10
CA ARG A 408 124.23 -21.16 -1.00
C ARG A 408 122.93 -20.78 -0.24
N PRO A 409 122.09 -19.88 -0.77
CA PRO A 409 120.82 -19.49 -0.17
C PRO A 409 119.70 -20.54 -0.42
N THR A 410 118.74 -20.63 0.50
CA THR A 410 117.64 -21.61 0.48
C THR A 410 116.23 -21.00 0.39
N ASP A 411 116.05 -19.72 0.72
CA ASP A 411 114.78 -18.99 0.61
C ASP A 411 114.78 -18.13 -0.68
N PRO A 412 113.76 -18.23 -1.56
CA PRO A 412 113.60 -17.31 -2.70
C PRO A 412 113.34 -15.84 -2.34
N LEU A 413 113.09 -15.53 -1.06
CA LEU A 413 112.62 -14.24 -0.53
C LEU A 413 111.35 -13.74 -1.23
N ASN A 414 110.43 -14.67 -1.52
CA ASN A 414 109.32 -14.43 -2.44
C ASN A 414 108.22 -13.52 -1.89
N SER A 415 107.42 -12.95 -2.81
CA SER A 415 106.17 -12.25 -2.52
C SER A 415 104.98 -12.97 -3.16
N ILE A 416 103.91 -13.15 -2.38
CA ILE A 416 102.76 -14.00 -2.73
C ILE A 416 101.50 -13.13 -2.90
N LEU A 417 100.65 -13.44 -3.89
CA LEU A 417 99.31 -12.88 -4.08
C LEU A 417 98.31 -14.01 -4.32
N LYS A 418 97.11 -13.93 -3.74
CA LYS A 418 96.01 -14.88 -3.93
C LYS A 418 94.93 -14.28 -4.83
N LEU A 419 94.27 -15.11 -5.62
CA LEU A 419 93.20 -14.72 -6.55
C LEU A 419 91.95 -15.57 -6.34
N GLN A 420 90.77 -14.97 -6.50
CA GLN A 420 89.47 -15.65 -6.59
C GLN A 420 88.85 -15.39 -7.97
N VAL A 421 88.44 -16.44 -8.67
CA VAL A 421 88.03 -16.37 -10.09
C VAL A 421 86.52 -16.59 -10.25
N ILE A 422 85.83 -15.61 -10.86
CA ILE A 422 84.40 -15.70 -11.20
C ILE A 422 84.24 -16.09 -12.68
N LYS A 423 83.38 -17.08 -12.96
CA LYS A 423 83.32 -17.77 -14.27
C LYS A 423 81.97 -17.72 -14.98
N ASN A 424 80.87 -17.87 -14.24
CA ASN A 424 79.52 -18.04 -14.78
C ASN A 424 78.66 -16.80 -14.49
N GLY A 425 77.53 -16.66 -15.19
CA GLY A 425 76.51 -15.65 -14.93
C GLY A 425 75.10 -16.25 -14.84
N ASN A 426 74.09 -15.39 -14.70
CA ASN A 426 72.68 -15.79 -14.64
C ASN A 426 71.86 -15.00 -15.67
N VAL A 427 70.63 -15.46 -15.93
CA VAL A 427 69.65 -14.72 -16.72
C VAL A 427 68.26 -14.78 -16.09
N LYS A 428 67.50 -13.69 -16.22
CA LYS A 428 66.15 -13.52 -15.68
C LYS A 428 65.21 -13.05 -16.79
N ILE A 429 64.11 -13.77 -16.97
CA ILE A 429 63.04 -13.42 -17.89
C ILE A 429 61.84 -12.89 -17.09
N VAL A 430 61.25 -11.79 -17.55
CA VAL A 430 60.07 -11.14 -16.97
C VAL A 430 58.94 -11.14 -18.00
N LYS A 431 57.70 -11.45 -17.59
CA LYS A 431 56.51 -11.45 -18.44
C LYS A 431 55.73 -10.14 -18.30
N GLU A 432 55.33 -9.57 -19.44
CA GLU A 432 54.43 -8.41 -19.51
C GLU A 432 53.33 -8.63 -20.58
N ASP A 433 52.20 -7.93 -20.41
CA ASP A 433 51.21 -7.65 -21.45
C ASP A 433 51.74 -6.52 -22.36
N THR A 434 51.52 -6.63 -23.67
CA THR A 434 51.98 -5.67 -24.68
C THR A 434 51.46 -4.25 -24.45
N GLU A 435 50.24 -4.09 -23.92
CA GLU A 435 49.53 -2.83 -23.73
C GLU A 435 49.53 -2.38 -22.25
N THR A 436 49.33 -3.31 -21.30
CA THR A 436 49.19 -3.03 -19.85
C THR A 436 50.40 -3.43 -18.99
N GLY A 437 51.48 -3.91 -19.60
CA GLY A 437 52.77 -4.14 -18.91
C GLY A 437 52.69 -5.23 -17.85
N ASN A 438 53.05 -4.91 -16.59
CA ASN A 438 53.06 -5.90 -15.50
C ASN A 438 51.64 -6.24 -14.97
N LYS A 439 50.57 -5.80 -15.64
CA LYS A 439 49.16 -6.11 -15.31
C LYS A 439 48.51 -6.87 -16.46
N ALA A 440 47.72 -7.89 -16.15
CA ALA A 440 46.91 -8.61 -17.13
C ALA A 440 45.56 -7.93 -17.39
N GLN A 441 44.97 -8.19 -18.55
CA GLN A 441 43.65 -7.68 -18.94
C GLN A 441 42.54 -8.73 -18.75
N GLY A 442 41.36 -8.29 -18.33
CA GLY A 442 40.18 -9.16 -18.18
C GLY A 442 40.41 -10.32 -17.20
N LYS A 443 40.12 -11.55 -17.67
CA LYS A 443 40.27 -12.83 -16.97
C LYS A 443 41.60 -13.52 -17.30
N ALA A 444 42.50 -12.86 -18.02
CA ALA A 444 43.81 -13.39 -18.38
C ALA A 444 44.77 -13.34 -17.19
N THR A 445 45.83 -14.15 -17.23
CA THR A 445 46.97 -14.08 -16.31
C THR A 445 48.27 -14.11 -17.09
N LEU A 446 49.32 -13.48 -16.57
CA LEU A 446 50.68 -13.58 -17.12
C LEU A 446 51.42 -14.83 -16.59
N GLU A 447 50.93 -15.44 -15.51
CA GLU A 447 51.54 -16.63 -14.90
C GLU A 447 51.30 -17.91 -15.69
N GLY A 448 52.25 -18.85 -15.59
CA GLY A 448 52.17 -20.14 -16.28
C GLY A 448 52.73 -20.15 -17.70
N ALA A 449 53.17 -18.98 -18.22
CA ALA A 449 53.91 -18.89 -19.47
C ALA A 449 55.18 -19.77 -19.40
N LYS A 450 55.50 -20.50 -20.48
CA LYS A 450 56.67 -21.37 -20.55
C LYS A 450 57.62 -20.94 -21.65
N TYR A 451 58.89 -20.78 -21.29
CA TYR A 451 59.96 -20.47 -22.23
C TYR A 451 61.05 -21.54 -22.17
N GLY A 452 61.51 -21.97 -23.34
CA GLY A 452 62.79 -22.66 -23.46
C GLY A 452 63.91 -21.62 -23.51
N LEU A 453 64.99 -21.87 -22.77
CA LEU A 453 66.26 -21.16 -22.92
C LEU A 453 67.16 -21.98 -23.84
N TYR A 454 67.70 -21.34 -24.87
CA TYR A 454 68.52 -21.97 -25.91
C TYR A 454 69.85 -21.22 -26.06
N LYS A 455 70.91 -21.94 -26.42
CA LYS A 455 72.13 -21.32 -26.96
C LYS A 455 71.85 -20.76 -28.36
N GLU A 456 72.73 -19.86 -28.83
CA GLU A 456 72.67 -19.35 -30.21
C GLU A 456 72.78 -20.44 -31.28
N ASP A 457 73.41 -21.59 -30.97
CA ASP A 457 73.45 -22.79 -31.83
C ASP A 457 72.14 -23.61 -31.88
N GLY A 458 71.11 -23.22 -31.12
CA GLY A 458 69.82 -23.93 -31.03
C GLY A 458 69.74 -25.04 -29.98
N THR A 459 70.82 -25.34 -29.25
CA THR A 459 70.81 -26.32 -28.14
C THR A 459 69.94 -25.81 -27.00
N LYS A 460 68.92 -26.59 -26.59
CA LYS A 460 68.11 -26.29 -25.40
C LYS A 460 68.93 -26.48 -24.12
N VAL A 461 68.87 -25.49 -23.23
CA VAL A 461 69.67 -25.39 -21.99
C VAL A 461 68.78 -25.59 -20.77
N ALA A 462 67.59 -24.99 -20.77
CA ALA A 462 66.61 -25.10 -19.71
C ALA A 462 65.20 -24.91 -20.27
N GLU A 463 64.19 -25.23 -19.44
CA GLU A 463 62.82 -24.75 -19.61
C GLU A 463 62.38 -24.09 -18.29
N VAL A 464 61.70 -22.96 -18.39
CA VAL A 464 61.18 -22.23 -17.23
C VAL A 464 59.70 -21.96 -17.39
N THR A 465 58.92 -22.24 -16.34
CA THR A 465 57.54 -21.75 -16.19
C THR A 465 57.59 -20.51 -15.31
N LEU A 466 57.13 -19.36 -15.82
CA LEU A 466 57.19 -18.09 -15.10
C LEU A 466 56.07 -18.00 -14.05
N LYS A 467 56.42 -17.45 -12.89
CA LYS A 467 55.55 -17.32 -11.71
C LYS A 467 55.67 -15.93 -11.12
N ASN A 468 54.65 -15.46 -10.40
CA ASN A 468 54.71 -14.19 -9.69
C ASN A 468 55.70 -14.27 -8.52
N VAL A 469 56.73 -13.42 -8.56
CA VAL A 469 57.72 -13.24 -7.50
C VAL A 469 57.83 -11.74 -7.25
N ASN A 470 57.40 -11.30 -6.06
CA ASN A 470 57.41 -9.91 -5.62
C ASN A 470 56.70 -8.93 -6.57
N GLY A 471 55.54 -9.32 -7.12
CA GLY A 471 54.71 -8.46 -7.97
C GLY A 471 55.12 -8.38 -9.43
N LYS A 472 56.08 -9.22 -9.87
CA LYS A 472 56.42 -9.43 -11.27
C LYS A 472 56.39 -10.91 -11.60
N VAL A 473 55.82 -11.26 -12.76
CA VAL A 473 55.84 -12.63 -13.26
C VAL A 473 57.19 -12.87 -13.94
N GLN A 474 57.99 -13.80 -13.40
CA GLN A 474 59.38 -13.96 -13.81
C GLN A 474 59.93 -15.38 -13.54
N ALA A 475 61.10 -15.66 -14.12
CA ALA A 475 61.93 -16.83 -13.80
C ALA A 475 63.43 -16.48 -13.94
N GLU A 476 64.29 -17.19 -13.23
CA GLU A 476 65.75 -16.99 -13.25
C GLU A 476 66.46 -18.34 -13.48
N VAL A 477 67.40 -18.37 -14.44
CA VAL A 477 68.29 -19.51 -14.73
C VAL A 477 69.72 -19.10 -14.34
N LYS A 478 70.43 -19.98 -13.65
CA LYS A 478 71.71 -19.69 -13.00
C LYS A 478 72.87 -20.52 -13.57
N ASP A 479 74.08 -20.12 -13.20
CA ASP A 479 75.32 -20.85 -13.48
C ASP A 479 75.57 -21.10 -14.98
N LEU A 480 75.15 -20.16 -15.81
CA LEU A 480 75.31 -20.16 -17.26
C LEU A 480 76.72 -19.73 -17.68
N ASP A 481 77.17 -20.24 -18.82
CA ASP A 481 78.37 -19.74 -19.48
C ASP A 481 78.18 -18.27 -19.90
N PRO A 482 79.23 -17.42 -19.86
CA PRO A 482 79.11 -16.01 -20.22
C PRO A 482 79.09 -15.81 -21.74
N ILE A 483 77.98 -16.24 -22.37
CA ILE A 483 77.74 -16.24 -23.81
C ILE A 483 76.36 -15.67 -24.14
N LYS A 484 76.00 -15.67 -25.43
CA LYS A 484 74.68 -15.27 -25.94
C LYS A 484 73.72 -16.47 -25.98
N TYR A 485 72.51 -16.24 -25.50
CA TYR A 485 71.39 -17.17 -25.48
C TYR A 485 70.16 -16.53 -26.13
N TYR A 486 69.10 -17.30 -26.35
CA TYR A 486 67.76 -16.75 -26.56
C TYR A 486 66.71 -17.52 -25.76
N PHE A 487 65.67 -16.80 -25.33
CA PHE A 487 64.42 -17.40 -24.90
C PHE A 487 63.46 -17.50 -26.09
N GLN A 488 62.68 -18.58 -26.14
CA GLN A 488 61.56 -18.75 -27.08
C GLN A 488 60.35 -19.30 -26.31
N GLU A 489 59.17 -18.74 -26.55
CA GLU A 489 57.96 -19.22 -25.88
C GLU A 489 57.53 -20.59 -26.44
N ILE A 490 57.07 -21.46 -25.55
CA ILE A 490 56.60 -22.82 -25.82
C ILE A 490 55.10 -22.91 -25.49
N GLN A 491 54.64 -22.17 -24.48
CA GLN A 491 53.25 -22.13 -24.07
C GLN A 491 52.92 -20.73 -23.55
N ALA A 492 51.97 -20.06 -24.20
CA ALA A 492 51.38 -18.80 -23.74
C ALA A 492 50.71 -18.97 -22.37
N PRO A 493 50.70 -17.93 -21.52
CA PRO A 493 49.89 -17.93 -20.31
C PRO A 493 48.39 -17.76 -20.66
N LYS A 494 47.51 -18.11 -19.72
CA LYS A 494 46.06 -18.19 -20.01
C LYS A 494 45.48 -16.82 -20.36
N GLY A 495 44.87 -16.74 -21.55
CA GLY A 495 44.24 -15.53 -22.09
C GLY A 495 45.12 -14.73 -23.06
N TYR A 496 46.32 -15.21 -23.40
CA TYR A 496 47.26 -14.56 -24.32
C TYR A 496 47.49 -15.39 -25.58
N THR A 497 47.92 -14.71 -26.66
CA THR A 497 48.37 -15.38 -27.89
C THR A 497 49.87 -15.69 -27.83
N LEU A 498 50.24 -16.95 -28.11
CA LEU A 498 51.62 -17.45 -28.11
C LEU A 498 52.55 -16.57 -28.96
N SER A 499 53.66 -16.11 -28.37
CA SER A 499 54.68 -15.37 -29.09
C SER A 499 55.62 -16.31 -29.86
N THR A 500 55.89 -16.00 -31.13
CA THR A 500 56.89 -16.69 -31.96
C THR A 500 58.26 -16.00 -31.95
N GLU A 501 58.41 -14.91 -31.18
CA GLU A 501 59.64 -14.12 -31.10
C GLU A 501 60.77 -14.86 -30.36
N LYS A 502 62.01 -14.69 -30.85
CA LYS A 502 63.22 -15.16 -30.16
C LYS A 502 63.90 -14.00 -29.44
N LEU A 503 63.87 -14.05 -28.11
CA LEU A 503 64.34 -12.98 -27.23
C LEU A 503 65.81 -13.23 -26.85
N PHE A 504 66.72 -12.64 -27.63
CA PHE A 504 68.18 -12.81 -27.45
C PHE A 504 68.73 -12.02 -26.26
N VAL A 505 69.63 -12.64 -25.50
CA VAL A 505 70.22 -12.09 -24.28
C VAL A 505 71.66 -12.57 -24.08
N SER A 506 72.57 -11.65 -23.77
CA SER A 506 73.97 -11.95 -23.43
C SER A 506 74.14 -12.01 -21.92
N VAL A 507 74.78 -13.07 -21.41
CA VAL A 507 75.01 -13.29 -19.97
C VAL A 507 76.42 -12.83 -19.58
N PRO A 508 76.59 -11.84 -18.67
CA PRO A 508 77.91 -11.44 -18.18
C PRO A 508 78.37 -12.32 -17.00
N ALA A 509 79.67 -12.57 -16.90
CA ALA A 509 80.24 -13.30 -15.76
C ALA A 509 80.04 -12.54 -14.43
N GLY A 510 79.49 -13.23 -13.43
CA GLY A 510 79.20 -12.70 -12.09
C GLY A 510 77.92 -11.86 -11.97
N GLU A 511 77.10 -11.76 -13.02
CA GLU A 511 75.93 -10.87 -13.07
C GLU A 511 74.67 -11.60 -13.55
N THR A 512 73.49 -11.05 -13.23
CA THR A 512 72.20 -11.52 -13.75
C THR A 512 71.73 -10.59 -14.86
N ALA A 513 71.77 -11.05 -16.12
CA ALA A 513 71.11 -10.35 -17.22
C ALA A 513 69.58 -10.40 -17.06
N VAL A 514 68.86 -9.36 -17.51
CA VAL A 514 67.40 -9.29 -17.43
C VAL A 514 66.82 -9.01 -18.81
N ILE A 515 65.77 -9.75 -19.20
CA ILE A 515 65.03 -9.56 -20.44
C ILE A 515 63.52 -9.63 -20.20
N THR A 516 62.75 -8.83 -20.93
CA THR A 516 61.28 -8.78 -20.84
C THR A 516 60.65 -9.42 -22.07
N ALA A 517 59.63 -10.24 -21.87
CA ALA A 517 58.88 -10.94 -22.90
C ALA A 517 57.41 -10.49 -22.90
N LYS A 518 56.93 -9.95 -24.02
CA LYS A 518 55.59 -9.35 -24.14
C LYS A 518 54.64 -10.23 -24.93
N ASP A 519 53.43 -10.43 -24.42
CA ASP A 519 52.34 -11.06 -25.18
C ASP A 519 51.17 -10.08 -25.35
N ARG A 520 50.46 -10.25 -26.46
CA ARG A 520 49.17 -9.62 -26.70
C ARG A 520 48.06 -10.49 -26.08
N VAL A 521 47.20 -9.88 -25.26
CA VAL A 521 45.98 -10.54 -24.77
C VAL A 521 45.07 -10.92 -25.93
N ILE A 522 44.38 -12.05 -25.82
CA ILE A 522 43.32 -12.46 -26.74
C ILE A 522 42.22 -11.39 -26.76
N LYS A 523 41.80 -10.97 -27.96
CA LYS A 523 40.69 -10.01 -28.14
C LYS A 523 39.64 -10.53 -29.13
N GLY A 524 38.39 -10.16 -28.89
CA GLY A 524 37.24 -10.50 -29.74
C GLY A 524 36.19 -9.39 -29.81
N ASN A 525 35.13 -9.65 -30.56
CA ASN A 525 34.04 -8.72 -30.83
C ASN A 525 32.68 -9.39 -30.55
N ILE A 526 31.68 -8.58 -30.20
CA ILE A 526 30.28 -9.01 -30.11
C ILE A 526 29.46 -8.05 -30.96
N ASN A 527 28.70 -8.55 -31.93
CA ASN A 527 27.79 -7.74 -32.74
C ASN A 527 26.39 -8.38 -32.80
N GLY A 528 25.45 -7.68 -33.41
CA GLY A 528 24.15 -8.24 -33.68
C GLY A 528 23.13 -7.23 -34.16
N TYR A 529 21.87 -7.66 -34.20
CA TYR A 529 20.72 -6.82 -34.51
C TYR A 529 19.72 -6.79 -33.36
N LYS A 530 19.19 -5.60 -33.09
CA LYS A 530 18.13 -5.34 -32.12
C LYS A 530 16.79 -5.24 -32.82
N VAL A 531 15.84 -6.06 -32.39
CA VAL A 531 14.49 -6.13 -32.95
C VAL A 531 13.42 -6.16 -31.86
N GLY A 532 12.20 -5.79 -32.19
CA GLY A 532 11.01 -6.04 -31.37
C GLY A 532 10.31 -7.33 -31.80
N ASN A 533 9.53 -7.94 -30.90
CA ASN A 533 8.78 -9.16 -31.19
C ASN A 533 7.50 -8.93 -32.02
N LYS A 534 6.93 -7.73 -31.95
CA LYS A 534 5.70 -7.26 -32.63
C LYS A 534 5.82 -5.75 -32.83
N GLU A 535 5.09 -5.18 -33.80
CA GLU A 535 4.94 -3.73 -33.91
C GLU A 535 3.98 -3.14 -32.85
N LEU A 536 4.24 -1.91 -32.39
CA LEU A 536 3.41 -1.17 -31.42
C LEU A 536 1.98 -0.91 -31.96
N VAL A 537 1.89 -0.53 -33.23
CA VAL A 537 0.67 -0.45 -34.03
C VAL A 537 0.79 -1.53 -35.11
N ALA A 538 -0.24 -2.34 -35.34
CA ALA A 538 -0.16 -3.43 -36.30
C ALA A 538 -0.32 -2.91 -37.74
N THR A 539 0.72 -3.04 -38.57
CA THR A 539 0.58 -2.92 -40.02
C THR A 539 0.09 -4.24 -40.63
N THR A 540 -0.04 -4.29 -41.96
CA THR A 540 -0.65 -5.43 -42.70
C THR A 540 0.21 -6.69 -42.79
N ASN A 541 1.37 -6.76 -42.13
CA ASN A 541 2.27 -7.93 -42.20
C ASN A 541 2.95 -8.23 -40.85
N SER A 542 2.31 -9.09 -40.04
CA SER A 542 2.72 -9.32 -38.63
C SER A 542 4.00 -10.15 -38.44
N ASP A 543 4.58 -10.72 -39.50
CA ASP A 543 5.76 -11.60 -39.40
C ASP A 543 7.09 -10.84 -39.48
N ILE A 544 7.07 -9.54 -39.79
CA ILE A 544 8.27 -8.70 -39.85
C ILE A 544 8.59 -8.13 -38.46
N LYS A 545 9.68 -8.58 -37.86
CA LYS A 545 10.18 -8.04 -36.58
C LYS A 545 10.73 -6.62 -36.78
N PRO A 546 10.16 -5.58 -36.13
CA PRO A 546 10.63 -4.21 -36.29
C PRO A 546 12.06 -4.03 -35.79
N LYS A 547 12.89 -3.31 -36.56
CA LYS A 547 14.28 -2.96 -36.20
C LYS A 547 14.28 -1.83 -35.16
N LEU A 548 15.01 -1.99 -34.06
CA LEU A 548 15.00 -1.02 -32.94
C LEU A 548 16.29 -0.19 -32.91
N ALA A 549 16.21 1.04 -33.41
CA ALA A 549 17.29 2.02 -33.40
C ALA A 549 17.38 2.80 -32.07
N GLY A 550 18.56 3.26 -31.68
CA GLY A 550 18.76 4.11 -30.49
C GLY A 550 18.77 3.38 -29.13
N VAL A 551 18.76 2.05 -29.11
CA VAL A 551 18.83 1.23 -27.88
C VAL A 551 20.27 1.21 -27.36
N GLU A 552 20.48 1.59 -26.10
CA GLU A 552 21.81 1.64 -25.46
C GLU A 552 22.15 0.32 -24.77
N LEU A 553 22.99 -0.47 -25.44
CA LEU A 553 23.53 -1.74 -24.95
C LEU A 553 24.86 -1.52 -24.21
N GLN A 554 25.16 -2.37 -23.22
CA GLN A 554 26.45 -2.42 -22.55
C GLN A 554 27.01 -3.85 -22.48
N ALA A 555 28.34 -3.95 -22.50
CA ALA A 555 29.11 -5.14 -22.21
C ALA A 555 30.00 -4.86 -20.99
N LYS A 556 29.72 -5.53 -19.87
CA LYS A 556 30.43 -5.35 -18.59
C LYS A 556 31.30 -6.57 -18.29
N SER A 557 32.61 -6.37 -18.25
CA SER A 557 33.59 -7.40 -17.84
C SER A 557 33.26 -7.87 -16.41
N LYS A 558 33.09 -9.18 -16.22
CA LYS A 558 32.81 -9.77 -14.91
C LYS A 558 34.05 -9.83 -14.01
N THR A 559 35.25 -9.92 -14.59
CA THR A 559 36.50 -9.94 -13.79
C THR A 559 36.95 -8.54 -13.35
N THR A 560 36.76 -7.51 -14.16
CA THR A 560 37.27 -6.14 -13.88
C THR A 560 36.19 -5.11 -13.57
N GLY A 561 34.92 -5.41 -13.83
CA GLY A 561 33.82 -4.45 -13.73
C GLY A 561 33.78 -3.39 -14.85
N LYS A 562 34.78 -3.35 -15.74
CA LYS A 562 34.87 -2.38 -16.85
C LYS A 562 33.67 -2.52 -17.79
N VAL A 563 32.99 -1.40 -18.05
CA VAL A 563 31.86 -1.31 -18.98
C VAL A 563 32.33 -0.75 -20.32
N VAL A 564 31.86 -1.34 -21.42
CA VAL A 564 31.85 -0.75 -22.76
C VAL A 564 30.38 -0.54 -23.14
N LYS A 565 30.03 0.61 -23.72
CA LYS A 565 28.68 0.89 -24.23
C LYS A 565 28.66 0.98 -25.76
N THR A 566 27.51 0.71 -26.35
CA THR A 566 27.22 0.89 -27.78
C THR A 566 25.74 1.27 -27.96
N THR A 567 25.35 1.80 -29.12
CA THR A 567 23.96 2.21 -29.41
C THR A 567 23.55 1.68 -30.77
N THR A 568 22.33 1.17 -30.91
CA THR A 568 21.87 0.56 -32.15
C THR A 568 21.65 1.58 -33.27
N ASP A 569 22.09 1.25 -34.49
CA ASP A 569 21.92 2.09 -35.68
C ASP A 569 20.47 2.10 -36.21
N LYS A 570 20.23 2.79 -37.33
CA LYS A 570 18.92 2.80 -38.02
C LYS A 570 18.42 1.41 -38.47
N ASN A 571 19.30 0.41 -38.56
CA ASN A 571 18.96 -0.98 -38.85
C ASN A 571 18.81 -1.86 -37.60
N GLY A 572 19.00 -1.30 -36.40
CA GLY A 572 19.11 -2.05 -35.16
C GLY A 572 20.47 -2.71 -34.93
N TYR A 573 21.46 -2.50 -35.81
CA TYR A 573 22.79 -3.10 -35.68
C TYR A 573 23.56 -2.51 -34.50
N PHE A 574 24.24 -3.36 -33.73
CA PHE A 574 25.15 -2.96 -32.65
C PHE A 574 26.47 -3.73 -32.73
N GLU A 575 27.53 -3.13 -32.16
CA GLU A 575 28.85 -3.75 -32.12
C GLU A 575 29.67 -3.29 -30.89
N PHE A 576 30.38 -4.24 -30.30
CA PHE A 576 31.43 -4.06 -29.29
C PHE A 576 32.75 -4.60 -29.85
N LYS A 577 33.76 -3.74 -29.99
CA LYS A 577 35.07 -4.08 -30.60
C LYS A 577 36.16 -4.30 -29.57
N GLY A 578 37.07 -5.25 -29.86
CA GLY A 578 38.34 -5.39 -29.14
C GLY A 578 38.20 -5.73 -27.65
N LEU A 579 37.14 -6.42 -27.26
CA LEU A 579 36.92 -6.93 -25.91
C LEU A 579 38.02 -7.94 -25.57
N ALA A 580 38.76 -7.71 -24.50
CA ALA A 580 39.81 -8.63 -24.03
C ALA A 580 39.21 -9.91 -23.42
N TYR A 581 39.99 -10.99 -23.39
CA TYR A 581 39.66 -12.29 -22.78
C TYR A 581 39.00 -12.16 -21.40
N ASP A 582 37.68 -12.37 -21.33
CA ASP A 582 36.87 -12.29 -20.11
C ASP A 582 35.47 -12.88 -20.36
N ASP A 583 34.69 -13.04 -19.28
CA ASP A 583 33.23 -13.16 -19.38
C ASP A 583 32.61 -11.77 -19.31
N TYR A 584 31.71 -11.45 -20.23
CA TYR A 584 30.99 -10.18 -20.29
C TYR A 584 29.52 -10.39 -19.97
N GLU A 585 28.97 -9.54 -19.10
CA GLU A 585 27.53 -9.37 -18.94
C GLU A 585 27.03 -8.41 -20.02
N ILE A 586 26.15 -8.90 -20.89
CA ILE A 586 25.45 -8.09 -21.89
C ILE A 586 24.10 -7.71 -21.32
N SER A 587 23.82 -6.41 -21.25
CA SER A 587 22.52 -5.89 -20.85
C SER A 587 22.17 -4.64 -21.63
N GLU A 588 20.89 -4.28 -21.64
CA GLU A 588 20.48 -2.93 -21.98
C GLU A 588 20.66 -1.99 -20.79
N THR A 589 20.78 -0.70 -21.12
CA THR A 589 20.72 0.41 -20.16
C THR A 589 19.61 1.41 -20.50
N LYS A 590 19.04 1.31 -21.72
CA LYS A 590 17.91 2.10 -22.22
C LYS A 590 17.36 1.42 -23.48
N GLY A 591 16.16 0.88 -23.39
CA GLY A 591 15.44 0.25 -24.51
C GLY A 591 14.72 1.26 -25.39
N MET A 592 13.86 0.76 -26.29
CA MET A 592 12.91 1.60 -27.03
C MET A 592 11.60 1.75 -26.24
N GLU A 593 10.97 2.92 -26.33
CA GLU A 593 9.67 3.16 -25.70
C GLU A 593 8.62 2.16 -26.20
N GLY A 594 7.83 1.61 -25.26
CA GLY A 594 6.85 0.56 -25.53
C GLY A 594 7.39 -0.87 -25.60
N TYR A 595 8.69 -1.07 -25.36
CA TYR A 595 9.33 -2.38 -25.33
C TYR A 595 10.01 -2.67 -23.98
N LYS A 596 9.98 -3.94 -23.56
CA LYS A 596 10.63 -4.45 -22.34
C LYS A 596 12.09 -4.79 -22.64
N LEU A 597 13.00 -4.35 -21.76
CA LEU A 597 14.43 -4.64 -21.87
C LEU A 597 14.71 -6.15 -21.87
N ILE A 598 15.72 -6.59 -22.61
CA ILE A 598 16.21 -7.98 -22.49
C ILE A 598 16.73 -8.26 -21.07
N GLN A 599 16.56 -9.51 -20.63
CA GLN A 599 17.23 -10.00 -19.42
C GLN A 599 18.75 -10.09 -19.65
N PRO A 600 19.59 -9.63 -18.69
CA PRO A 600 21.04 -9.69 -18.83
C PRO A 600 21.54 -11.13 -19.01
N PHE A 601 22.48 -11.33 -19.93
CA PHE A 601 23.07 -12.65 -20.22
C PHE A 601 24.59 -12.57 -20.28
N THR A 602 25.28 -13.72 -20.26
CA THR A 602 26.75 -13.78 -20.20
C THR A 602 27.35 -14.32 -21.50
N VAL A 603 28.43 -13.69 -21.97
CA VAL A 603 29.16 -14.04 -23.20
C VAL A 603 30.65 -14.08 -22.91
N THR A 604 31.34 -15.17 -23.26
CA THR A 604 32.79 -15.32 -23.02
C THR A 604 33.58 -15.07 -24.29
N ILE A 605 34.61 -14.22 -24.20
CA ILE A 605 35.64 -14.06 -25.22
C ILE A 605 36.81 -15.00 -24.86
N GLU A 606 37.04 -16.02 -25.69
CA GLU A 606 38.01 -17.10 -25.43
C GLU A 606 39.08 -17.27 -26.52
N LYS A 607 38.85 -16.77 -27.74
CA LYS A 607 39.75 -16.94 -28.91
C LYS A 607 40.08 -15.58 -29.55
N ASP A 608 41.29 -15.45 -30.08
CA ASP A 608 41.71 -14.21 -30.75
C ASP A 608 40.98 -14.02 -32.08
N GLY A 609 40.52 -12.81 -32.35
CA GLY A 609 39.67 -12.49 -33.51
C GLY A 609 38.23 -13.04 -33.42
N GLN A 610 37.85 -13.71 -32.33
CA GLN A 610 36.51 -14.27 -32.15
C GLN A 610 35.44 -13.19 -32.31
N THR A 611 34.46 -13.44 -33.18
CA THR A 611 33.32 -12.53 -33.37
C THR A 611 32.04 -13.32 -33.14
N ILE A 612 31.20 -12.84 -32.22
CA ILE A 612 29.96 -13.50 -31.81
C ILE A 612 28.77 -12.64 -32.24
N ASN A 613 27.83 -13.24 -32.97
CA ASN A 613 26.71 -12.54 -33.60
C ASN A 613 25.40 -12.89 -32.87
N TYR A 614 24.58 -11.89 -32.54
CA TYR A 614 23.28 -12.07 -31.88
C TYR A 614 22.10 -11.44 -32.64
N VAL A 615 20.90 -11.94 -32.37
CA VAL A 615 19.65 -11.20 -32.61
C VAL A 615 18.96 -11.05 -31.26
N LEU A 616 18.80 -9.82 -30.80
CA LEU A 616 18.29 -9.49 -29.47
C LEU A 616 16.88 -8.90 -29.59
N GLU A 617 15.89 -9.69 -29.17
CA GLU A 617 14.47 -9.37 -29.28
C GLU A 617 13.92 -8.76 -27.99
N ASP A 618 13.35 -7.55 -28.09
CA ASP A 618 12.50 -7.01 -27.02
C ASP A 618 11.06 -7.45 -27.18
N LYS A 619 10.39 -7.63 -26.05
CA LYS A 619 8.95 -7.90 -26.03
C LYS A 619 8.19 -6.60 -25.84
N ILE A 620 7.19 -6.34 -26.67
CA ILE A 620 6.27 -5.22 -26.47
C ILE A 620 5.70 -5.22 -25.04
N ILE A 621 5.50 -4.04 -24.47
CA ILE A 621 4.75 -3.86 -23.22
C ILE A 621 3.28 -4.10 -23.55
N GLU A 622 2.70 -5.18 -23.00
CA GLU A 622 1.29 -5.54 -23.16
C GLU A 622 0.71 -6.03 -21.83
N GLN A 623 -0.52 -5.59 -21.51
CA GLN A 623 -1.20 -5.83 -20.23
C GLN A 623 -2.65 -6.27 -20.47
N LYS A 624 -3.21 -7.13 -19.62
CA LYS A 624 -4.67 -7.36 -19.61
C LYS A 624 -5.37 -6.23 -18.86
N LEU A 625 -6.59 -5.88 -19.25
CA LEU A 625 -7.41 -4.92 -18.51
C LEU A 625 -8.42 -5.67 -17.63
N LYS A 626 -8.49 -5.30 -16.34
CA LYS A 626 -9.59 -5.63 -15.44
C LYS A 626 -10.37 -4.36 -15.11
N VAL A 627 -11.65 -4.34 -15.46
CA VAL A 627 -12.56 -3.25 -15.06
C VAL A 627 -13.44 -3.74 -13.93
N VAL A 628 -13.39 -3.04 -12.79
CA VAL A 628 -14.26 -3.26 -11.63
C VAL A 628 -15.27 -2.13 -11.59
N LYS A 629 -16.56 -2.45 -11.46
CA LYS A 629 -17.59 -1.46 -11.21
C LYS A 629 -17.64 -1.08 -9.74
N VAL A 630 -17.63 0.22 -9.47
CA VAL A 630 -17.78 0.79 -8.13
C VAL A 630 -18.93 1.78 -8.09
N ASP A 631 -19.60 1.84 -6.94
CA ASP A 631 -20.55 2.89 -6.63
C ASP A 631 -19.79 4.21 -6.41
N GLN A 632 -20.27 5.28 -7.04
CA GLN A 632 -19.59 6.57 -7.09
C GLN A 632 -19.54 7.29 -5.74
N GLU A 633 -20.50 7.04 -4.84
CA GLU A 633 -20.60 7.72 -3.54
C GLU A 633 -19.85 6.97 -2.43
N THR A 634 -19.90 5.63 -2.42
CA THR A 634 -19.28 4.80 -1.37
C THR A 634 -17.97 4.13 -1.78
N GLY A 635 -17.60 4.15 -3.07
CA GLY A 635 -16.42 3.47 -3.62
C GLY A 635 -16.48 1.93 -3.58
N LYS A 636 -17.60 1.34 -3.18
CA LYS A 636 -17.76 -0.11 -3.02
C LYS A 636 -18.08 -0.80 -4.34
N THR A 637 -17.61 -2.03 -4.51
CA THR A 637 -17.87 -2.83 -5.72
C THR A 637 -19.36 -3.08 -5.94
N ILE A 638 -19.87 -2.75 -7.12
CA ILE A 638 -21.23 -3.07 -7.57
C ILE A 638 -21.23 -4.52 -8.06
N ALA A 639 -21.47 -5.47 -7.15
CA ALA A 639 -21.47 -6.91 -7.45
C ALA A 639 -22.70 -7.34 -8.28
N LEU A 640 -22.73 -6.94 -9.56
CA LEU A 640 -23.78 -7.24 -10.54
C LEU A 640 -23.17 -7.63 -11.90
N ALA A 641 -23.72 -8.70 -12.48
CA ALA A 641 -23.40 -9.13 -13.83
C ALA A 641 -24.12 -8.27 -14.90
N GLY A 642 -23.71 -8.38 -16.17
CA GLY A 642 -24.49 -7.87 -17.29
C GLY A 642 -24.41 -6.36 -17.53
N THR A 643 -23.48 -5.66 -16.86
CA THR A 643 -23.02 -4.31 -17.24
C THR A 643 -22.11 -4.45 -18.47
N GLN A 644 -22.25 -3.57 -19.47
CA GLN A 644 -21.56 -3.73 -20.76
C GLN A 644 -20.69 -2.52 -21.11
N PHE A 645 -19.53 -2.79 -21.70
CA PHE A 645 -18.51 -1.83 -22.12
C PHE A 645 -18.02 -2.11 -23.54
N LYS A 646 -17.46 -1.10 -24.20
CA LYS A 646 -16.51 -1.27 -25.31
C LYS A 646 -15.18 -0.58 -24.99
N ILE A 647 -14.10 -1.07 -25.60
CA ILE A 647 -12.77 -0.44 -25.53
C ILE A 647 -12.45 0.09 -26.93
N TRP A 648 -12.20 1.39 -27.06
CA TRP A 648 -11.74 2.03 -28.30
C TRP A 648 -10.22 2.17 -28.27
N ASP A 649 -9.53 1.68 -29.30
CA ASP A 649 -8.10 1.91 -29.53
C ASP A 649 -7.95 3.06 -30.54
N LYS A 650 -7.38 4.18 -30.13
CA LYS A 650 -7.16 5.35 -31.00
C LYS A 650 -6.12 5.12 -32.09
N LEU A 651 -5.21 4.15 -31.92
CA LEU A 651 -4.11 3.87 -32.85
C LEU A 651 -4.40 2.71 -33.80
N ALA A 652 -5.50 1.97 -33.60
CA ALA A 652 -5.98 1.00 -34.58
C ALA A 652 -6.26 1.66 -35.95
N ASN A 653 -6.28 0.85 -37.01
CA ASN A 653 -6.57 1.30 -38.38
C ASN A 653 -5.72 2.51 -38.82
N ASN A 654 -4.41 2.44 -38.60
CA ASN A 654 -3.45 3.51 -38.90
C ASN A 654 -3.81 4.88 -38.28
N GLY A 655 -4.37 4.89 -37.07
CA GLY A 655 -4.77 6.12 -36.37
C GLY A 655 -6.19 6.61 -36.67
N GLN A 656 -6.97 5.91 -37.50
CA GLN A 656 -8.41 6.15 -37.65
C GLN A 656 -9.20 5.66 -36.43
N GLY A 657 -8.60 4.76 -35.65
CA GLY A 657 -9.15 4.12 -34.46
C GLY A 657 -10.08 2.96 -34.77
N GLY A 658 -10.46 2.21 -33.73
CA GLY A 658 -11.36 1.07 -33.82
C GLY A 658 -11.73 0.49 -32.46
N TYR A 659 -12.84 -0.25 -32.38
CA TYR A 659 -13.16 -1.02 -31.18
C TYR A 659 -12.28 -2.28 -31.10
N VAL A 660 -11.83 -2.60 -29.89
CA VAL A 660 -11.02 -3.77 -29.60
C VAL A 660 -11.92 -4.99 -29.49
N SER A 661 -11.85 -5.88 -30.48
CA SER A 661 -12.51 -7.19 -30.45
C SER A 661 -11.59 -8.24 -29.83
N MET A 662 -12.12 -9.07 -28.93
CA MET A 662 -11.41 -10.18 -28.28
C MET A 662 -12.32 -11.41 -28.15
N ALA A 663 -11.73 -12.61 -28.04
CA ALA A 663 -12.49 -13.84 -27.83
C ALA A 663 -13.25 -13.80 -26.50
N LEU A 664 -14.49 -14.31 -26.44
CA LEU A 664 -15.23 -14.41 -25.19
C LEU A 664 -14.59 -15.43 -24.22
N PRO A 665 -14.79 -15.30 -22.89
CA PRO A 665 -14.18 -16.21 -21.92
C PRO A 665 -14.64 -17.67 -22.10
N ASN A 666 -13.70 -18.55 -22.45
CA ASN A 666 -13.91 -19.96 -22.83
C ASN A 666 -14.61 -20.19 -24.19
N ASP A 667 -14.55 -19.20 -25.08
CA ASP A 667 -15.10 -19.26 -26.44
C ASP A 667 -14.01 -18.96 -27.49
N THR A 668 -14.34 -19.18 -28.77
CA THR A 668 -13.59 -18.69 -29.93
C THR A 668 -14.29 -17.51 -30.63
N GLU A 669 -15.57 -17.25 -30.35
CA GLU A 669 -16.28 -16.07 -30.90
C GLU A 669 -15.67 -14.75 -30.40
N LEU A 670 -15.42 -13.83 -31.34
CA LEU A 670 -14.89 -12.49 -31.05
C LEU A 670 -16.04 -11.52 -30.74
N SER A 671 -15.91 -10.76 -29.64
CA SER A 671 -16.82 -9.69 -29.23
C SER A 671 -16.04 -8.39 -29.03
N ASP A 672 -16.63 -7.26 -29.42
CA ASP A 672 -16.15 -5.92 -29.03
C ASP A 672 -16.87 -5.38 -27.77
N VAL A 673 -17.85 -6.14 -27.25
CA VAL A 673 -18.56 -5.89 -25.99
C VAL A 673 -17.98 -6.74 -24.86
N PHE A 674 -17.50 -6.07 -23.82
CA PHE A 674 -17.01 -6.66 -22.59
C PHE A 674 -18.08 -6.56 -21.50
N THR A 675 -18.37 -7.67 -20.81
CA THR A 675 -19.51 -7.77 -19.87
C THR A 675 -19.07 -8.18 -18.47
N THR A 676 -19.61 -7.55 -17.42
CA THR A 676 -19.29 -7.90 -16.03
C THR A 676 -19.86 -9.25 -15.60
N ASN A 677 -19.12 -9.96 -14.75
CA ASN A 677 -19.57 -11.13 -14.00
C ASN A 677 -20.34 -10.73 -12.72
N GLU A 678 -20.85 -11.72 -11.99
CA GLU A 678 -21.59 -11.56 -10.72
C GLU A 678 -20.84 -10.78 -9.64
N LYS A 679 -19.51 -10.69 -9.72
CA LYS A 679 -18.67 -9.95 -8.78
C LYS A 679 -18.40 -8.50 -9.24
N GLY A 680 -19.12 -8.02 -10.26
CA GLY A 680 -19.05 -6.62 -10.70
C GLY A 680 -17.85 -6.28 -11.57
N TYR A 681 -17.14 -7.25 -12.13
CA TYR A 681 -15.95 -6.98 -12.94
C TYR A 681 -15.87 -7.83 -14.21
N PHE A 682 -15.09 -7.35 -15.19
CA PHE A 682 -14.60 -8.18 -16.29
C PHE A 682 -13.06 -8.15 -16.33
N VAL A 683 -12.47 -9.13 -17.02
CA VAL A 683 -11.04 -9.12 -17.37
C VAL A 683 -10.94 -9.45 -18.86
N THR A 684 -10.09 -8.75 -19.61
CA THR A 684 -9.85 -9.07 -21.03
C THR A 684 -9.25 -10.47 -21.19
N THR A 685 -9.66 -11.18 -22.23
CA THR A 685 -9.13 -12.52 -22.54
C THR A 685 -7.73 -12.45 -23.12
N ASP A 686 -7.45 -11.46 -23.96
CA ASP A 686 -6.11 -11.11 -24.44
C ASP A 686 -5.60 -9.79 -23.81
N THR A 687 -4.42 -9.34 -24.24
CA THR A 687 -3.70 -8.15 -23.79
C THR A 687 -3.95 -6.95 -24.70
N LEU A 688 -3.86 -5.76 -24.11
CA LEU A 688 -3.80 -4.48 -24.80
C LEU A 688 -2.32 -4.10 -24.97
N LYS A 689 -1.96 -3.56 -26.15
CA LYS A 689 -0.60 -3.16 -26.49
C LYS A 689 -0.21 -1.83 -25.84
N TYR A 690 1.08 -1.54 -25.75
CA TYR A 690 1.60 -0.26 -25.29
C TYR A 690 0.92 0.94 -25.98
N GLY A 691 0.66 1.99 -25.20
CA GLY A 691 0.36 3.31 -25.71
C GLY A 691 -0.09 4.25 -24.61
N LYS A 692 0.48 5.46 -24.60
CA LYS A 692 0.03 6.56 -23.75
C LYS A 692 -1.29 7.13 -24.30
N ASP A 693 -2.27 7.23 -23.42
CA ASP A 693 -3.64 7.76 -23.62
C ASP A 693 -4.37 7.17 -24.84
N ARG A 694 -3.94 5.96 -25.23
CA ARG A 694 -4.31 5.22 -26.44
C ARG A 694 -5.73 4.68 -26.40
N TYR A 695 -6.21 4.28 -25.22
CA TYR A 695 -7.46 3.55 -25.08
C TYR A 695 -8.55 4.39 -24.42
N GLU A 696 -9.79 4.15 -24.81
CA GLU A 696 -10.98 4.68 -24.13
C GLU A 696 -11.91 3.53 -23.74
N LEU A 697 -12.19 3.40 -22.44
CA LEU A 697 -13.20 2.51 -21.91
C LEU A 697 -14.55 3.26 -21.89
N ARG A 698 -15.51 2.81 -22.70
CA ARG A 698 -16.83 3.40 -22.86
C ARG A 698 -17.90 2.48 -22.30
N GLU A 699 -18.73 2.95 -21.38
CA GLU A 699 -19.88 2.18 -20.90
C GLU A 699 -21.02 2.22 -21.93
N ILE A 700 -21.65 1.07 -22.18
CA ILE A 700 -22.80 0.91 -23.08
C ILE A 700 -24.08 0.63 -22.29
N LYS A 701 -23.98 -0.08 -21.17
CA LYS A 701 -25.12 -0.45 -20.34
C LYS A 701 -24.75 -0.46 -18.86
N ALA A 702 -25.47 0.33 -18.08
CA ALA A 702 -25.34 0.44 -16.63
C ALA A 702 -25.71 -0.86 -15.88
N PRO A 703 -25.22 -1.04 -14.63
CA PRO A 703 -25.78 -2.00 -13.68
C PRO A 703 -27.22 -1.61 -13.32
N GLU A 704 -28.03 -2.58 -12.93
CA GLU A 704 -29.40 -2.33 -12.44
C GLU A 704 -29.38 -1.35 -11.25
N LYS A 705 -30.35 -0.41 -11.21
CA LYS A 705 -30.48 0.67 -10.22
C LYS A 705 -29.47 1.84 -10.37
N TYR A 706 -28.46 1.75 -11.25
CA TYR A 706 -27.47 2.81 -11.51
C TYR A 706 -27.74 3.57 -12.81
N VAL A 707 -27.23 4.81 -12.90
CA VAL A 707 -27.29 5.64 -14.11
C VAL A 707 -26.09 5.34 -15.01
N LEU A 708 -26.30 5.32 -16.32
CA LEU A 708 -25.24 5.18 -17.34
C LEU A 708 -24.25 6.35 -17.24
N ASN A 709 -22.95 6.06 -17.24
CA ASN A 709 -21.90 7.07 -17.32
C ASN A 709 -21.45 7.23 -18.79
N PRO A 710 -21.88 8.29 -19.50
CA PRO A 710 -21.53 8.48 -20.90
C PRO A 710 -20.08 8.92 -21.13
N THR A 711 -19.32 9.19 -20.06
CA THR A 711 -17.96 9.73 -20.12
C THR A 711 -16.96 8.62 -20.45
N PRO A 712 -16.21 8.69 -21.56
CA PRO A 712 -15.16 7.73 -21.85
C PRO A 712 -14.02 7.85 -20.83
N TYR A 713 -13.63 6.74 -20.19
CA TYR A 713 -12.45 6.70 -19.33
C TYR A 713 -11.22 6.46 -20.22
N VAL A 714 -10.42 7.50 -20.44
CA VAL A 714 -9.16 7.41 -21.20
C VAL A 714 -8.09 6.74 -20.33
N PHE A 715 -7.35 5.78 -20.89
CA PHE A 715 -6.27 5.11 -20.16
C PHE A 715 -5.05 4.78 -21.04
N SER A 716 -3.93 4.57 -20.34
CA SER A 716 -2.60 4.29 -20.87
C SER A 716 -2.18 2.87 -20.53
N VAL A 717 -1.54 2.15 -21.47
CA VAL A 717 -0.78 0.92 -21.19
C VAL A 717 0.70 1.26 -21.31
N THR A 718 1.37 1.44 -20.17
CA THR A 718 2.74 2.01 -20.13
C THR A 718 3.72 1.29 -19.21
N SER A 719 3.26 0.41 -18.31
CA SER A 719 4.14 -0.34 -17.39
C SER A 719 4.22 -1.81 -17.77
N ASP A 720 5.36 -2.44 -17.50
CA ASP A 720 5.56 -3.88 -17.57
C ASP A 720 5.54 -4.60 -16.21
N THR A 721 5.44 -3.84 -15.11
CA THR A 721 5.37 -4.34 -13.72
C THR A 721 4.22 -5.30 -13.46
N ASP A 722 3.03 -4.93 -13.97
CA ASP A 722 1.77 -5.62 -13.70
C ASP A 722 1.25 -6.29 -14.97
N THR A 723 0.86 -7.55 -14.88
CA THR A 723 0.26 -8.28 -16.02
C THR A 723 -1.22 -7.95 -16.23
N ILE A 724 -1.86 -7.32 -15.24
CA ILE A 724 -3.26 -6.90 -15.27
C ILE A 724 -3.38 -5.48 -14.72
N GLN A 725 -3.73 -4.53 -15.58
CA GLN A 725 -4.12 -3.18 -15.17
C GLN A 725 -5.54 -3.21 -14.58
N VAL A 726 -5.78 -2.50 -13.48
CA VAL A 726 -7.11 -2.43 -12.83
C VAL A 726 -7.68 -1.02 -12.94
N ILE A 727 -8.88 -0.90 -13.52
CA ILE A 727 -9.66 0.35 -13.57
C ILE A 727 -10.92 0.17 -12.71
N ASN A 728 -11.09 1.04 -11.71
CA ASN A 728 -12.34 1.17 -10.96
C ASN A 728 -13.23 2.18 -11.71
N PHE A 729 -14.22 1.71 -12.45
CA PHE A 729 -15.13 2.56 -13.23
C PHE A 729 -16.41 2.82 -12.41
N ALA A 730 -16.72 4.10 -12.21
CA ALA A 730 -17.74 4.55 -11.26
C ALA A 730 -19.08 4.89 -11.91
N ASN A 731 -20.17 4.53 -11.23
CA ASN A 731 -21.54 4.97 -11.52
C ASN A 731 -22.24 5.37 -10.22
N ARG A 732 -23.06 6.42 -10.26
CA ARG A 732 -23.99 6.76 -9.19
C ARG A 732 -25.32 6.00 -9.33
N LEU A 733 -25.99 5.80 -8.22
CA LEU A 733 -27.40 5.40 -8.19
C LEU A 733 -28.28 6.46 -8.87
N ALA A 734 -29.44 6.03 -9.37
CA ALA A 734 -30.49 6.95 -9.80
C ALA A 734 -31.17 7.60 -8.58
N LYS A 735 -31.57 8.88 -8.70
CA LYS A 735 -32.27 9.61 -7.65
C LYS A 735 -33.31 10.59 -8.18
N ALA A 736 -34.41 10.76 -7.47
CA ALA A 736 -35.49 11.67 -7.83
C ALA A 736 -35.95 12.49 -6.63
N ASN A 737 -36.64 13.60 -6.89
CA ASN A 737 -37.36 14.36 -5.88
C ASN A 737 -38.82 13.89 -5.85
N VAL A 738 -39.52 14.07 -4.73
CA VAL A 738 -40.96 13.82 -4.60
C VAL A 738 -41.64 15.06 -4.03
N GLU A 739 -42.78 15.44 -4.63
CA GLU A 739 -43.67 16.48 -4.15
C GLU A 739 -45.06 15.88 -3.89
N VAL A 740 -45.53 15.94 -2.63
CA VAL A 740 -46.88 15.54 -2.25
C VAL A 740 -47.75 16.78 -2.14
N PHE A 741 -48.94 16.78 -2.73
CA PHE A 741 -49.96 17.80 -2.54
C PHE A 741 -51.18 17.21 -1.81
N LYS A 742 -51.37 17.65 -0.55
CA LYS A 742 -52.53 17.30 0.26
C LYS A 742 -53.63 18.35 0.07
N TYR A 743 -54.81 17.91 -0.35
CA TYR A 743 -55.95 18.78 -0.60
C TYR A 743 -57.27 18.18 -0.11
N ASP A 744 -58.31 19.01 -0.09
CA ASP A 744 -59.68 18.69 0.30
C ASP A 744 -60.67 19.25 -0.72
N THR A 745 -61.65 18.44 -1.11
CA THR A 745 -62.73 18.78 -2.07
C THR A 745 -64.06 19.08 -1.37
N THR A 746 -64.13 18.89 -0.05
CA THR A 746 -65.36 18.95 0.76
C THR A 746 -65.61 20.31 1.41
N THR A 747 -64.58 21.13 1.66
CA THR A 747 -64.76 22.51 2.19
C THR A 747 -65.33 23.47 1.14
N ASN A 748 -64.90 23.38 -0.12
CA ASN A 748 -65.28 24.28 -1.21
C ASN A 748 -65.88 23.53 -2.42
N PHE A 749 -66.47 22.36 -2.18
CA PHE A 749 -67.27 21.58 -3.13
C PHE A 749 -66.61 21.36 -4.50
N ASP A 750 -65.89 20.24 -4.61
CA ASP A 750 -65.19 19.75 -5.81
C ASP A 750 -63.94 20.58 -6.20
N GLN A 751 -63.73 21.76 -5.60
CA GLN A 751 -62.50 22.55 -5.70
C GLN A 751 -61.42 22.05 -4.72
N LYS A 752 -60.22 21.74 -5.23
CA LYS A 752 -59.06 21.33 -4.43
C LYS A 752 -58.56 22.47 -3.52
N THR A 753 -58.88 22.37 -2.23
CA THR A 753 -58.43 23.30 -1.18
C THR A 753 -57.21 22.72 -0.49
N ALA A 754 -56.08 23.44 -0.44
CA ALA A 754 -54.85 22.95 0.18
C ALA A 754 -55.00 22.68 1.69
N ILE A 755 -54.41 21.59 2.21
CA ILE A 755 -54.41 21.27 3.65
C ILE A 755 -53.00 21.39 4.24
N ALA A 756 -52.77 22.49 4.95
CA ALA A 756 -51.54 22.73 5.70
C ALA A 756 -51.50 21.96 7.04
N GLY A 757 -50.29 21.64 7.50
CA GLY A 757 -50.04 21.12 8.84
C GLY A 757 -50.30 19.64 9.09
N VAL A 758 -50.51 18.81 8.05
CA VAL A 758 -50.65 17.35 8.17
C VAL A 758 -49.26 16.70 8.20
N GLU A 759 -49.04 15.77 9.12
CA GLU A 759 -47.75 15.08 9.32
C GLU A 759 -47.76 13.68 8.70
N PHE A 760 -46.69 13.36 7.97
CA PHE A 760 -46.48 12.09 7.28
C PHE A 760 -45.10 11.52 7.57
N ASP A 761 -45.04 10.25 7.96
CA ASP A 761 -43.80 9.48 8.02
C ASP A 761 -43.47 8.93 6.63
N LEU A 762 -42.30 9.26 6.10
CA LEU A 762 -41.76 8.65 4.88
C LEU A 762 -40.95 7.41 5.25
N TYR A 763 -41.26 6.29 4.61
CA TYR A 763 -40.49 5.05 4.69
C TYR A 763 -39.94 4.67 3.32
N LYS A 764 -38.81 3.98 3.33
CA LYS A 764 -38.24 3.24 2.20
C LYS A 764 -38.36 1.74 2.47
N LYS A 765 -38.60 0.96 1.43
CA LYS A 765 -38.35 -0.48 1.41
C LYS A 765 -37.24 -0.82 0.42
N ASP A 766 -36.30 -1.64 0.86
CA ASP A 766 -35.23 -2.18 0.05
C ASP A 766 -35.05 -3.69 0.31
N ASP A 767 -34.00 -4.27 -0.29
CA ASP A 767 -33.67 -5.69 -0.19
C ASP A 767 -33.28 -6.13 1.25
N LYS A 768 -33.15 -5.20 2.20
CA LYS A 768 -32.81 -5.43 3.62
C LYS A 768 -34.01 -5.25 4.56
N GLY A 769 -35.09 -4.59 4.12
CA GLY A 769 -36.32 -4.41 4.89
C GLY A 769 -36.93 -3.01 4.74
N THR A 770 -37.56 -2.53 5.82
CA THR A 770 -38.17 -1.19 5.90
C THR A 770 -37.25 -0.26 6.69
N THR A 771 -36.92 0.90 6.11
CA THR A 771 -36.17 1.97 6.76
C THR A 771 -37.03 3.23 6.88
N PHE A 772 -37.05 3.85 8.05
CA PHE A 772 -37.66 5.17 8.24
C PHE A 772 -36.75 6.27 7.69
N VAL A 773 -37.29 7.19 6.90
CA VAL A 773 -36.56 8.27 6.24
C VAL A 773 -36.71 9.59 7.01
N GLY A 774 -37.89 9.86 7.55
CA GLY A 774 -38.18 11.04 8.35
C GLY A 774 -39.67 11.39 8.37
N THR A 775 -40.07 12.25 9.31
CA THR A 775 -41.41 12.84 9.36
C THR A 775 -41.42 14.18 8.63
N PHE A 776 -42.38 14.38 7.74
CA PHE A 776 -42.56 15.58 6.93
C PHE A 776 -43.94 16.18 7.19
N LYS A 777 -44.08 17.50 7.05
CA LYS A 777 -45.31 18.22 7.35
C LYS A 777 -45.74 19.08 6.17
N THR A 778 -47.04 19.09 5.85
CA THR A 778 -47.54 19.90 4.73
C THR A 778 -47.42 21.39 5.04
N ASP A 779 -46.87 22.14 4.10
CA ASP A 779 -46.71 23.59 4.17
C ASP A 779 -48.04 24.34 3.94
N LYS A 780 -47.98 25.67 3.84
CA LYS A 780 -49.15 26.54 3.64
C LYS A 780 -49.89 26.27 2.32
N ASP A 781 -49.19 25.76 1.32
CA ASP A 781 -49.75 25.40 0.01
C ASP A 781 -50.18 23.92 -0.02
N GLY A 782 -50.18 23.25 1.14
CA GLY A 782 -50.56 21.85 1.30
C GLY A 782 -49.47 20.86 0.86
N LYS A 783 -48.22 21.31 0.74
CA LYS A 783 -47.15 20.54 0.08
C LYS A 783 -46.11 19.96 1.02
N ILE A 784 -45.60 18.78 0.66
CA ILE A 784 -44.35 18.21 1.19
C ILE A 784 -43.39 18.07 0.01
N LYS A 785 -42.12 18.42 0.19
CA LYS A 785 -41.04 18.19 -0.79
C LYS A 785 -39.92 17.42 -0.13
N VAL A 786 -39.46 16.34 -0.78
CA VAL A 786 -38.28 15.57 -0.34
C VAL A 786 -37.38 15.35 -1.54
N ASN A 787 -36.11 15.74 -1.41
CA ASN A 787 -35.15 15.74 -2.50
C ASN A 787 -34.23 14.51 -2.45
N ASP A 788 -33.57 14.21 -3.57
CA ASP A 788 -32.45 13.27 -3.68
C ASP A 788 -32.76 11.83 -3.16
N LEU A 789 -34.03 11.40 -3.25
CA LEU A 789 -34.41 10.04 -2.88
C LEU A 789 -33.81 9.06 -3.88
N LEU A 790 -32.86 8.24 -3.41
CA LEU A 790 -32.24 7.17 -4.18
C LEU A 790 -33.29 6.14 -4.62
N VAL A 791 -33.10 5.57 -5.82
CA VAL A 791 -33.80 4.41 -6.39
C VAL A 791 -34.29 3.36 -5.37
N GLY A 792 -35.55 2.93 -5.50
CA GLY A 792 -36.23 1.98 -4.60
C GLY A 792 -37.69 2.35 -4.32
N ASP A 793 -38.37 1.51 -3.54
CA ASP A 793 -39.78 1.69 -3.17
C ASP A 793 -39.95 2.54 -1.90
N TYR A 794 -40.95 3.41 -1.88
CA TYR A 794 -41.23 4.34 -0.79
C TYR A 794 -42.74 4.46 -0.52
N TRP A 795 -43.10 4.94 0.66
CA TRP A 795 -44.46 5.41 0.94
C TRP A 795 -44.50 6.48 2.02
N PHE A 796 -45.44 7.41 1.89
CA PHE A 796 -45.84 8.30 2.96
C PHE A 796 -47.01 7.70 3.74
N LYS A 797 -46.90 7.66 5.06
CA LYS A 797 -47.95 7.23 5.98
C LYS A 797 -48.43 8.43 6.80
N GLU A 798 -49.73 8.68 6.86
CA GLU A 798 -50.28 9.75 7.71
C GLU A 798 -50.06 9.41 9.19
N VAL A 799 -49.42 10.31 9.93
CA VAL A 799 -49.13 10.11 11.37
C VAL A 799 -50.42 10.28 12.18
N LYS A 800 -51.21 11.30 11.84
CA LYS A 800 -52.51 11.61 12.45
C LYS A 800 -53.30 12.54 11.52
N PRO A 801 -54.62 12.33 11.30
CA PRO A 801 -55.45 13.28 10.58
C PRO A 801 -55.58 14.62 11.32
N LEU A 802 -55.72 15.70 10.56
CA LEU A 802 -56.04 17.02 11.07
C LEU A 802 -57.47 17.06 11.66
N ALA A 803 -57.71 17.90 12.66
CA ALA A 803 -59.03 18.01 13.30
C ALA A 803 -60.14 18.35 12.28
N GLY A 804 -61.26 17.64 12.35
CA GLY A 804 -62.37 17.77 11.40
C GLY A 804 -62.18 17.03 10.07
N TYR A 805 -61.07 16.28 9.89
CA TYR A 805 -60.83 15.40 8.75
C TYR A 805 -60.86 13.92 9.13
N GLN A 806 -61.19 13.10 8.13
CA GLN A 806 -61.06 11.64 8.20
C GLN A 806 -59.57 11.24 8.11
N ALA A 807 -59.22 10.08 8.66
CA ALA A 807 -57.90 9.47 8.45
C ALA A 807 -57.80 8.89 7.03
N LEU A 808 -56.59 8.81 6.50
CA LEU A 808 -56.34 8.05 5.27
C LEU A 808 -56.49 6.54 5.51
N ASP A 809 -57.32 5.87 4.69
CA ASP A 809 -57.53 4.42 4.73
C ASP A 809 -56.28 3.60 4.38
N LYS A 810 -55.29 4.23 3.72
CA LYS A 810 -54.08 3.61 3.17
C LYS A 810 -52.91 4.58 3.14
N ASP A 811 -51.71 4.02 3.29
CA ASP A 811 -50.44 4.67 2.96
C ASP A 811 -50.38 5.05 1.46
N VAL A 812 -49.54 6.03 1.12
CA VAL A 812 -49.36 6.60 -0.23
C VAL A 812 -48.04 6.12 -0.84
N PRO A 813 -48.02 5.04 -1.65
CA PRO A 813 -46.79 4.47 -2.21
C PRO A 813 -46.30 5.19 -3.47
N PHE A 814 -44.98 5.16 -3.69
CA PHE A 814 -44.32 5.55 -4.93
C PHE A 814 -42.97 4.83 -5.08
N THR A 815 -42.42 4.75 -6.29
CA THR A 815 -41.12 4.11 -6.56
C THR A 815 -40.23 5.09 -7.31
N VAL A 816 -38.97 5.21 -6.88
CA VAL A 816 -37.93 5.90 -7.65
C VAL A 816 -37.25 4.86 -8.55
N THR A 817 -37.25 5.11 -9.85
CA THR A 817 -36.67 4.25 -10.89
C THR A 817 -35.62 5.01 -11.72
N VAL A 818 -34.83 4.30 -12.53
CA VAL A 818 -33.73 4.91 -13.32
C VAL A 818 -34.25 5.88 -14.40
N ASP A 819 -35.43 5.64 -14.96
CA ASP A 819 -36.14 6.56 -15.88
C ASP A 819 -36.76 7.79 -15.19
N LYS A 820 -36.62 7.90 -13.86
CA LYS A 820 -37.03 9.07 -13.06
C LYS A 820 -35.85 9.86 -12.52
N ASP A 821 -34.62 9.50 -12.88
CA ASP A 821 -33.41 10.19 -12.42
C ASP A 821 -33.46 11.71 -12.75
N GLY A 822 -33.22 12.54 -11.74
CA GLY A 822 -33.30 14.01 -11.85
C GLY A 822 -34.71 14.60 -11.99
N THR A 823 -35.77 13.77 -11.98
CA THR A 823 -37.17 14.24 -12.14
C THR A 823 -37.85 14.49 -10.78
N VAL A 824 -39.06 15.08 -10.82
CA VAL A 824 -39.95 15.24 -9.66
C VAL A 824 -41.15 14.29 -9.81
N ILE A 825 -41.33 13.40 -8.85
CA ILE A 825 -42.51 12.56 -8.71
C ILE A 825 -43.60 13.38 -7.99
N ALA A 826 -44.65 13.75 -8.71
CA ALA A 826 -45.80 14.46 -8.13
C ALA A 826 -46.84 13.46 -7.61
N LEU A 827 -47.26 13.60 -6.35
CA LEU A 827 -48.26 12.76 -5.68
C LEU A 827 -49.43 13.62 -5.20
N GLU A 828 -50.66 13.18 -5.47
CA GLU A 828 -51.89 13.88 -5.11
C GLU A 828 -52.67 13.09 -4.06
N VAL A 829 -53.00 13.71 -2.92
CA VAL A 829 -53.53 13.01 -1.75
C VAL A 829 -54.74 13.76 -1.15
N GLU A 830 -55.93 13.44 -1.66
CA GLU A 830 -57.20 13.94 -1.13
C GLU A 830 -57.37 13.59 0.37
N ASN A 831 -57.95 14.49 1.17
CA ASN A 831 -58.60 14.20 2.44
C ASN A 831 -60.05 14.65 2.37
N LYS A 832 -60.92 13.97 3.12
CA LYS A 832 -62.34 14.32 3.24
C LYS A 832 -62.62 14.77 4.66
N ARG A 833 -63.42 15.83 4.82
CA ARG A 833 -63.88 16.23 6.15
C ARG A 833 -64.79 15.18 6.74
N ILE A 834 -64.87 15.13 8.07
CA ILE A 834 -65.87 14.32 8.76
C ILE A 834 -67.25 14.83 8.32
N PRO A 835 -68.17 13.99 7.80
CA PRO A 835 -69.47 14.45 7.35
C PRO A 835 -70.27 15.10 8.50
N PRO A 836 -70.94 16.23 8.25
CA PRO A 836 -71.90 16.79 9.18
C PRO A 836 -72.95 15.79 9.64
N LYS A 837 -73.42 15.95 10.87
CA LYS A 837 -74.56 15.21 11.41
C LYS A 837 -75.44 16.12 12.24
N ILE A 838 -76.74 15.89 12.20
CA ILE A 838 -77.70 16.46 13.14
C ILE A 838 -78.34 15.37 14.01
N GLY A 839 -78.77 15.77 15.20
CA GLY A 839 -79.72 15.07 16.06
C GLY A 839 -80.69 16.11 16.60
N THR A 840 -81.98 15.80 16.60
CA THR A 840 -83.04 16.81 16.67
C THR A 840 -84.12 16.34 17.67
N THR A 841 -84.93 17.25 18.21
CA THR A 841 -85.94 16.97 19.24
C THR A 841 -86.99 18.08 19.25
N ALA A 842 -88.23 17.74 18.92
CA ALA A 842 -89.35 18.69 18.91
C ALA A 842 -90.24 18.63 20.15
N MET A 843 -90.68 19.81 20.58
CA MET A 843 -91.58 20.02 21.71
C MET A 843 -92.54 21.19 21.41
N GLY A 844 -93.74 21.18 21.98
CA GLY A 844 -94.61 22.36 22.00
C GLY A 844 -93.95 23.46 22.82
N LYS A 845 -93.77 24.65 22.21
CA LYS A 845 -92.99 25.76 22.76
C LYS A 845 -93.57 26.27 24.09
N TYR A 846 -94.89 26.39 24.17
CA TYR A 846 -95.57 26.85 25.38
C TYR A 846 -95.79 25.73 26.42
N THR A 847 -96.12 24.51 25.96
CA THR A 847 -96.41 23.36 26.84
C THR A 847 -95.16 22.71 27.43
N ASN A 848 -93.99 22.97 26.84
CA ASN A 848 -92.70 22.35 27.10
C ASN A 848 -92.78 20.81 27.17
N GLN A 849 -93.58 20.23 26.26
CA GLN A 849 -93.91 18.81 26.19
C GLN A 849 -94.08 18.38 24.73
N GLN A 850 -94.02 17.08 24.46
CA GLN A 850 -94.41 16.50 23.16
C GLN A 850 -95.94 16.44 22.97
N LYS A 851 -96.65 17.43 23.50
CA LYS A 851 -98.11 17.60 23.41
C LYS A 851 -98.46 19.06 23.14
N VAL A 852 -99.42 19.31 22.27
CA VAL A 852 -100.00 20.64 21.97
C VAL A 852 -101.52 20.55 21.86
N ASN A 853 -102.24 21.62 22.21
CA ASN A 853 -103.70 21.67 22.07
C ASN A 853 -104.10 21.98 20.61
N PRO A 854 -105.30 21.59 20.16
CA PRO A 854 -105.82 21.96 18.84
C PRO A 854 -106.31 23.43 18.86
N LEU A 855 -105.38 24.37 18.71
CA LEU A 855 -105.64 25.82 18.72
C LEU A 855 -105.41 26.45 17.33
N SER A 856 -106.07 27.57 17.05
CA SER A 856 -105.87 28.39 15.85
C SER A 856 -104.43 28.90 15.66
N ARG A 857 -103.63 28.91 16.74
CA ARG A 857 -102.18 29.13 16.71
C ARG A 857 -101.48 28.25 17.73
N VAL A 858 -100.54 27.44 17.24
CA VAL A 858 -99.65 26.57 18.00
C VAL A 858 -98.22 26.74 17.49
N THR A 859 -97.25 26.68 18.41
CA THR A 859 -95.82 26.69 18.07
C THR A 859 -95.16 25.39 18.52
N ILE A 860 -94.64 24.62 17.57
CA ILE A 860 -93.69 23.52 17.84
C ILE A 860 -92.28 24.06 17.63
N THR A 861 -91.38 23.87 18.59
CA THR A 861 -89.95 24.18 18.45
C THR A 861 -89.16 22.88 18.34
N ASP A 862 -88.39 22.72 17.27
CA ASP A 862 -87.34 21.70 17.18
C ASP A 862 -85.98 22.25 17.64
N ALA A 863 -85.22 21.43 18.36
CA ALA A 863 -83.88 21.71 18.86
C ALA A 863 -82.79 21.04 17.99
N VAL A 864 -82.54 21.58 16.80
CA VAL A 864 -81.53 21.08 15.84
C VAL A 864 -80.11 21.16 16.42
N LYS A 865 -79.61 20.06 17.00
CA LYS A 865 -78.22 19.92 17.42
C LYS A 865 -77.37 19.42 16.27
N TYR A 866 -76.36 20.19 15.86
CA TYR A 866 -75.45 19.87 14.77
C TYR A 866 -74.05 19.52 15.26
N SER A 867 -73.29 18.85 14.38
CA SER A 867 -71.87 18.54 14.57
C SER A 867 -71.08 18.52 13.27
N ASN A 868 -69.77 18.75 13.37
CA ASN A 868 -68.80 18.78 12.26
C ASN A 868 -69.10 19.83 11.16
N LEU A 869 -69.79 20.92 11.48
CA LEU A 869 -69.94 22.06 10.57
C LEU A 869 -68.61 22.81 10.37
N ILE A 870 -68.52 23.55 9.26
CA ILE A 870 -67.36 24.37 8.94
C ILE A 870 -67.60 25.78 9.47
N VAL A 871 -66.81 26.16 10.48
CA VAL A 871 -66.87 27.50 11.09
C VAL A 871 -66.73 28.59 10.02
N GLY A 872 -67.57 29.62 10.11
CA GLY A 872 -67.61 30.74 9.16
C GLY A 872 -68.33 30.47 7.83
N LYS A 873 -68.83 29.24 7.59
CA LYS A 873 -69.73 28.98 6.46
C LYS A 873 -71.19 29.20 6.85
N THR A 874 -71.99 29.66 5.89
CA THR A 874 -73.45 29.83 6.05
C THR A 874 -74.17 28.52 5.77
N TYR A 875 -75.09 28.16 6.65
CA TYR A 875 -75.94 26.99 6.57
C TYR A 875 -77.42 27.39 6.59
N THR A 876 -78.26 26.60 5.93
CA THR A 876 -79.72 26.75 5.95
C THR A 876 -80.32 25.45 6.45
N VAL A 877 -81.14 25.50 7.50
CA VAL A 877 -81.94 24.35 7.95
C VAL A 877 -83.37 24.57 7.51
N ASN A 878 -83.89 23.61 6.74
CA ASN A 878 -85.29 23.53 6.35
C ASN A 878 -85.93 22.40 7.15
N GLY A 879 -87.01 22.69 7.86
CA GLY A 879 -87.81 21.70 8.57
C GLY A 879 -89.22 21.60 7.98
N VAL A 880 -89.82 20.42 8.08
CA VAL A 880 -91.21 20.16 7.70
C VAL A 880 -91.90 19.27 8.74
N LEU A 881 -93.14 19.61 9.07
CA LEU A 881 -94.01 18.73 9.88
C LEU A 881 -94.62 17.65 8.99
N MET A 882 -94.55 16.40 9.44
CA MET A 882 -95.04 15.22 8.73
C MET A 882 -96.27 14.64 9.44
N ASP A 883 -97.34 14.35 8.70
CA ASP A 883 -98.49 13.63 9.25
C ASP A 883 -98.11 12.16 9.45
N LYS A 884 -97.99 11.75 10.73
CA LYS A 884 -97.39 10.47 11.09
C LYS A 884 -98.25 9.29 10.67
N GLU A 885 -99.55 9.38 10.89
CA GLU A 885 -100.48 8.31 10.52
C GLU A 885 -100.59 8.23 9.00
N ALA A 886 -100.79 9.34 8.30
CA ALA A 886 -100.88 9.34 6.84
C ALA A 886 -99.59 8.83 6.18
N SER A 887 -98.41 9.15 6.74
CA SER A 887 -97.12 8.66 6.24
C SER A 887 -96.98 7.14 6.42
N ILE A 888 -97.32 6.62 7.61
CA ILE A 888 -97.28 5.18 7.91
C ILE A 888 -98.28 4.41 7.04
N GLN A 889 -99.52 4.91 6.90
CA GLN A 889 -100.54 4.28 6.05
C GLN A 889 -100.17 4.31 4.56
N ALA A 890 -99.55 5.39 4.07
CA ALA A 890 -99.16 5.54 2.67
C ALA A 890 -97.85 4.81 2.31
N GLY A 891 -97.07 4.37 3.30
CA GLY A 891 -95.75 3.76 3.09
C GLY A 891 -94.71 4.72 2.51
N LYS A 892 -94.89 6.02 2.71
CA LYS A 892 -94.05 7.11 2.20
C LYS A 892 -94.21 8.36 3.07
N ASP A 893 -93.30 9.29 2.93
CA ASP A 893 -93.36 10.60 3.58
C ASP A 893 -94.58 11.42 3.10
N VAL A 894 -95.43 11.85 4.04
CA VAL A 894 -96.61 12.70 3.81
C VAL A 894 -96.56 13.94 4.73
N PRO A 895 -96.32 15.15 4.19
CA PRO A 895 -96.35 16.38 4.97
C PRO A 895 -97.70 16.65 5.65
N LEU A 896 -97.65 17.27 6.83
CA LEU A 896 -98.81 17.79 7.53
C LEU A 896 -99.34 19.02 6.79
N LEU A 897 -100.58 18.93 6.28
CA LEU A 897 -101.23 19.99 5.52
C LEU A 897 -102.19 20.81 6.40
N VAL A 898 -101.94 22.11 6.49
CA VAL A 898 -102.83 23.11 7.11
C VAL A 898 -103.31 24.06 6.01
N ASN A 899 -104.63 24.20 5.86
CA ASN A 899 -105.25 25.03 4.82
C ASN A 899 -104.69 24.75 3.40
N GLY A 900 -104.38 23.49 3.11
CA GLY A 900 -103.84 23.03 1.82
C GLY A 900 -102.34 23.30 1.59
N LYS A 901 -101.59 23.72 2.63
CA LYS A 901 -100.14 24.00 2.56
C LYS A 901 -99.37 23.17 3.57
N GLU A 902 -98.14 22.80 3.23
CA GLU A 902 -97.20 22.11 4.12
C GLU A 902 -96.76 23.05 5.25
N VAL A 903 -96.79 22.58 6.51
CA VAL A 903 -96.23 23.34 7.64
C VAL A 903 -94.72 23.17 7.63
N THR A 904 -94.01 24.25 7.28
CA THR A 904 -92.55 24.28 7.11
C THR A 904 -91.93 25.44 7.87
N ALA A 905 -90.68 25.26 8.29
CA ALA A 905 -89.88 26.29 8.93
C ALA A 905 -88.49 26.36 8.25
N THR A 906 -87.86 27.52 8.22
CA THR A 906 -86.54 27.69 7.60
C THR A 906 -85.70 28.69 8.38
N LYS A 907 -84.44 28.33 8.63
CA LYS A 907 -83.50 29.17 9.40
C LYS A 907 -82.11 29.17 8.76
N VAL A 908 -81.65 30.36 8.41
CA VAL A 908 -80.28 30.60 7.92
C VAL A 908 -79.40 31.04 9.08
N PHE A 909 -78.21 30.46 9.21
CA PHE A 909 -77.23 30.83 10.25
C PHE A 909 -75.80 30.66 9.74
N VAL A 910 -74.84 31.32 10.39
CA VAL A 910 -73.41 31.06 10.20
C VAL A 910 -72.96 30.12 11.33
N ALA A 911 -72.21 29.07 11.00
CA ALA A 911 -71.65 28.20 12.03
C ALA A 911 -70.51 28.93 12.76
N GLU A 912 -70.73 29.34 14.01
CA GLU A 912 -69.69 29.94 14.87
C GLU A 912 -68.76 28.86 15.47
N ASN A 913 -69.32 27.67 15.71
CA ASN A 913 -68.64 26.49 16.23
C ASN A 913 -68.92 25.28 15.30
N PRO A 914 -68.07 24.25 15.29
CA PRO A 914 -68.32 23.05 14.47
C PRO A 914 -69.51 22.22 15.01
N ASP A 915 -69.74 22.28 16.32
CA ASP A 915 -70.82 21.61 17.02
C ASP A 915 -71.65 22.65 17.80
N GLY A 916 -72.96 22.48 17.88
CA GLY A 916 -73.86 23.45 18.52
C GLY A 916 -75.33 23.09 18.36
N THR A 917 -76.24 24.00 18.73
CA THR A 917 -77.69 23.80 18.61
C THR A 917 -78.36 25.08 18.08
N ILE A 918 -79.37 24.95 17.22
CA ILE A 918 -80.32 26.03 16.92
C ILE A 918 -81.75 25.58 17.25
N ALA A 919 -82.61 26.53 17.64
CA ALA A 919 -84.05 26.32 17.71
C ALA A 919 -84.71 26.65 16.36
N LEU A 920 -85.69 25.86 15.93
CA LEU A 920 -86.48 26.04 14.72
C LEU A 920 -87.99 26.00 15.07
N ASP A 921 -88.65 27.15 15.01
CA ASP A 921 -90.06 27.31 15.40
C ASP A 921 -91.00 27.13 14.19
N PHE A 922 -92.02 26.29 14.37
CA PHE A 922 -93.10 26.00 13.43
C PHE A 922 -94.41 26.55 13.99
N VAL A 923 -94.92 27.64 13.42
CA VAL A 923 -96.17 28.28 13.84
C VAL A 923 -97.29 27.91 12.86
N PHE A 924 -98.37 27.30 13.33
CA PHE A 924 -99.48 26.84 12.49
C PHE A 924 -100.82 26.80 13.23
N ASP A 925 -101.90 26.67 12.45
CA ASP A 925 -103.27 26.41 12.91
C ASP A 925 -103.47 24.90 13.10
N ALA A 926 -103.72 24.49 14.35
CA ALA A 926 -103.92 23.11 14.78
C ALA A 926 -105.38 22.80 15.15
N SER A 927 -106.30 23.76 15.03
CA SER A 927 -107.71 23.61 15.43
C SER A 927 -108.39 22.41 14.76
N ALA A 928 -108.13 22.20 13.46
CA ALA A 928 -108.65 21.10 12.66
C ALA A 928 -107.82 19.79 12.76
N LEU A 929 -106.83 19.71 13.65
CA LEU A 929 -105.86 18.61 13.74
C LEU A 929 -105.90 17.83 15.06
N ALA A 930 -106.94 18.01 15.88
CA ALA A 930 -107.14 17.32 17.14
C ALA A 930 -106.91 15.80 17.05
N GLY A 931 -106.09 15.26 17.95
CA GLY A 931 -105.79 13.83 18.05
C GLY A 931 -104.66 13.30 17.17
N LYS A 932 -104.17 14.09 16.19
CA LYS A 932 -103.08 13.66 15.30
C LYS A 932 -101.72 13.63 15.99
N GLU A 933 -100.84 12.78 15.50
CA GLU A 933 -99.40 12.88 15.76
C GLU A 933 -98.68 13.45 14.54
N THR A 934 -97.76 14.39 14.77
CA THR A 934 -96.84 14.92 13.76
C THR A 934 -95.40 14.57 14.13
N VAL A 935 -94.53 14.44 13.13
CA VAL A 935 -93.09 14.22 13.30
C VAL A 935 -92.34 15.31 12.55
N VAL A 936 -91.30 15.90 13.13
CA VAL A 936 -90.49 16.92 12.43
C VAL A 936 -89.35 16.26 11.67
N PHE A 937 -89.17 16.67 10.42
CA PHE A 937 -88.08 16.25 9.54
C PHE A 937 -87.21 17.46 9.19
N GLU A 938 -85.89 17.36 9.34
CA GLU A 938 -84.94 18.45 9.08
C GLU A 938 -83.93 18.11 7.99
N ASN A 939 -83.60 19.10 7.16
CA ASN A 939 -82.57 19.04 6.13
C ASN A 939 -81.65 20.26 6.23
N VAL A 940 -80.35 20.02 6.41
CA VAL A 940 -79.31 21.06 6.49
C VAL A 940 -78.59 21.18 5.16
N TYR A 941 -78.55 22.39 4.62
CA TYR A 941 -77.90 22.74 3.37
C TYR A 941 -76.72 23.69 3.58
N ARG A 942 -75.70 23.59 2.74
CA ARG A 942 -74.60 24.55 2.58
C ARG A 942 -74.41 24.82 1.09
N ASP A 943 -74.33 26.09 0.69
CA ASP A 943 -74.15 26.48 -0.72
C ASP A 943 -75.15 25.80 -1.68
N GLY A 944 -76.39 25.56 -1.21
CA GLY A 944 -77.46 24.85 -1.93
C GLY A 944 -77.38 23.32 -1.93
N ARG A 945 -76.30 22.70 -1.44
CA ARG A 945 -76.15 21.24 -1.34
C ARG A 945 -76.56 20.73 0.03
N LEU A 946 -77.31 19.61 0.07
CA LEU A 946 -77.64 18.91 1.32
C LEU A 946 -76.36 18.36 1.96
N VAL A 947 -76.18 18.53 3.28
CA VAL A 947 -74.99 18.09 4.03
C VAL A 947 -75.31 17.22 5.25
N ALA A 948 -76.51 17.32 5.80
CA ALA A 948 -77.04 16.44 6.85
C ALA A 948 -78.58 16.46 6.82
N SER A 949 -79.22 15.40 7.28
CA SER A 949 -80.67 15.33 7.44
C SER A 949 -81.07 14.45 8.63
N HIS A 950 -82.29 14.63 9.11
CA HIS A 950 -82.97 13.75 10.05
C HIS A 950 -84.42 13.59 9.55
N THR A 951 -84.77 12.37 9.15
CA THR A 951 -86.01 12.07 8.40
C THR A 951 -86.49 10.66 8.77
N ASP A 952 -86.82 10.43 10.05
CA ASP A 952 -87.34 9.16 10.55
C ASP A 952 -88.75 9.35 11.13
N ILE A 953 -89.76 8.84 10.42
CA ILE A 953 -91.18 8.92 10.79
C ILE A 953 -91.52 8.13 12.08
N HIS A 954 -90.57 7.36 12.60
CA HIS A 954 -90.69 6.60 13.84
C HIS A 954 -89.93 7.22 15.02
N ASP A 955 -89.21 8.33 14.84
CA ASP A 955 -88.47 8.95 15.95
C ASP A 955 -89.44 9.52 17.00
N LYS A 956 -89.26 9.05 18.24
CA LYS A 956 -90.06 9.45 19.40
C LYS A 956 -89.65 10.79 19.97
N GLY A 957 -88.39 11.18 19.83
CA GLY A 957 -87.89 12.53 20.12
C GLY A 957 -88.47 13.58 19.16
N GLN A 958 -88.93 13.16 17.97
CA GLN A 958 -89.60 14.05 17.01
C GLN A 958 -91.12 13.98 16.97
N THR A 959 -91.74 12.99 17.61
CA THR A 959 -93.19 12.91 17.67
C THR A 959 -93.75 13.98 18.61
N VAL A 960 -94.60 14.87 18.09
CA VAL A 960 -95.46 15.75 18.90
C VAL A 960 -96.92 15.39 18.65
N ARG A 961 -97.68 15.15 19.73
CA ARG A 961 -99.10 14.80 19.66
C ARG A 961 -99.98 16.03 19.85
N ILE A 962 -100.83 16.30 18.87
CA ILE A 962 -101.94 17.24 19.02
C ILE A 962 -103.02 16.50 19.81
N VAL A 963 -103.35 16.95 21.01
CA VAL A 963 -104.34 16.24 21.85
C VAL A 963 -105.74 16.34 21.25
N ASN A 964 -106.64 15.45 21.66
CA ASN A 964 -108.06 15.50 21.36
C ASN A 964 -108.86 15.60 22.67
N PRO A 965 -108.97 16.80 23.28
CA PRO A 965 -109.70 16.97 24.52
C PRO A 965 -111.15 16.53 24.31
N THR A 966 -111.69 15.71 25.20
CA THR A 966 -113.08 15.24 25.10
C THR A 966 -113.84 15.45 26.40
N ILE A 967 -115.11 15.81 26.27
CA ILE A 967 -116.03 16.07 27.38
C ILE A 967 -117.08 14.95 27.38
N HIS A 968 -117.28 14.34 28.55
CA HIS A 968 -118.36 13.39 28.81
C HIS A 968 -119.14 13.91 30.02
N THR A 969 -120.42 14.20 29.85
CA THR A 969 -121.28 14.78 30.88
C THR A 969 -122.37 13.84 31.37
N LYS A 970 -123.05 14.18 32.48
CA LYS A 970 -124.25 13.47 32.94
C LYS A 970 -125.15 14.32 33.86
N ALA A 971 -126.22 14.87 33.27
CA ALA A 971 -127.27 15.57 34.02
C ALA A 971 -128.19 14.61 34.82
N THR A 972 -128.40 14.86 36.11
CA THR A 972 -129.34 14.10 36.97
C THR A 972 -130.04 14.96 38.02
N GLY A 973 -131.16 14.49 38.56
CA GLY A 973 -131.75 15.04 39.78
C GLY A 973 -130.94 14.72 41.03
N GLN A 974 -131.41 15.18 42.20
CA GLN A 974 -130.66 15.14 43.46
C GLN A 974 -130.18 13.73 43.86
N ASN A 975 -130.93 12.69 43.49
CA ASN A 975 -130.70 11.29 43.86
C ASN A 975 -130.35 10.41 42.65
N GLY A 976 -130.02 11.02 41.50
CA GLY A 976 -129.70 10.32 40.25
C GLY A 976 -130.88 10.18 39.27
N GLU A 977 -132.06 10.69 39.61
CA GLU A 977 -133.26 10.58 38.78
C GLU A 977 -133.19 11.36 37.44
N LYS A 978 -133.79 10.80 36.39
CA LYS A 978 -133.91 11.44 35.05
C LYS A 978 -135.24 12.15 34.81
N GLN A 979 -136.17 12.04 35.77
CA GLN A 979 -137.46 12.73 35.77
C GLN A 979 -137.63 13.45 37.10
N LEU A 980 -137.78 14.77 37.05
CA LEU A 980 -138.05 15.65 38.19
C LEU A 980 -139.50 16.12 38.17
N GLN A 981 -140.08 16.44 39.32
CA GLN A 981 -141.41 17.05 39.34
C GLN A 981 -141.32 18.53 38.97
N ALA A 982 -142.32 19.05 38.25
CA ALA A 982 -142.45 20.46 37.86
C ALA A 982 -142.75 21.36 39.07
N LEU A 983 -141.76 21.51 39.96
CA LEU A 983 -141.81 22.25 41.22
C LEU A 983 -140.70 23.31 41.28
N PRO A 984 -140.83 24.35 42.11
CA PRO A 984 -139.72 25.25 42.40
C PRO A 984 -138.53 24.53 43.06
N ASN A 985 -137.34 25.14 42.95
CA ASN A 985 -136.13 24.76 43.69
C ASN A 985 -135.71 23.28 43.58
N GLN A 986 -135.88 22.65 42.42
CA GLN A 986 -135.33 21.32 42.16
C GLN A 986 -133.80 21.41 42.03
N LYS A 987 -133.07 20.46 42.64
CA LYS A 987 -131.63 20.35 42.42
C LYS A 987 -131.35 19.49 41.19
N VAL A 988 -130.52 20.02 40.30
CA VAL A 988 -129.99 19.32 39.13
C VAL A 988 -128.47 19.28 39.24
N LYS A 989 -127.90 18.09 39.11
CA LYS A 989 -126.47 17.80 39.19
C LYS A 989 -125.94 17.56 37.79
N GLU A 990 -124.88 18.26 37.43
CA GLU A 990 -124.14 18.02 36.20
C GLU A 990 -122.73 17.54 36.55
N TRP A 991 -122.39 16.31 36.12
CA TRP A 991 -121.06 15.72 36.32
C TRP A 991 -120.30 15.77 35.01
N VAL A 992 -119.15 16.44 35.00
CA VAL A 992 -118.33 16.66 33.79
C VAL A 992 -117.01 15.92 33.94
N GLN A 993 -116.74 14.92 33.10
CA GLN A 993 -115.41 14.34 32.92
C GLN A 993 -114.75 14.92 31.66
N LEU A 994 -113.54 15.43 31.83
CA LEU A 994 -112.65 15.89 30.77
C LEU A 994 -111.51 14.89 30.60
N ASN A 995 -111.16 14.57 29.36
CA ASN A 995 -110.10 13.62 29.01
C ASN A 995 -109.11 14.21 27.98
N ASP A 996 -107.89 13.65 27.95
CA ASP A 996 -106.75 14.04 27.09
C ASP A 996 -106.24 15.48 27.28
N LEU A 997 -106.30 15.98 28.52
CA LEU A 997 -105.76 17.29 28.89
C LEU A 997 -104.22 17.29 28.94
N ILE A 998 -103.61 18.43 28.63
CA ILE A 998 -102.16 18.63 28.80
C ILE A 998 -101.87 19.05 30.24
N VAL A 999 -101.19 18.18 30.98
CA VAL A 999 -100.73 18.48 32.35
C VAL A 999 -99.87 19.75 32.34
N GLY A 1000 -100.19 20.68 33.22
CA GLY A 1000 -99.53 21.97 33.32
C GLY A 1000 -100.16 23.10 32.50
N GLN A 1001 -101.12 22.83 31.62
CA GLN A 1001 -101.83 23.89 30.87
C GLN A 1001 -103.06 24.42 31.62
N MET A 1002 -103.42 25.68 31.37
CA MET A 1002 -104.67 26.28 31.85
C MET A 1002 -105.83 25.99 30.88
N TYR A 1003 -107.00 25.72 31.45
CA TYR A 1003 -108.26 25.50 30.73
C TYR A 1003 -109.40 26.27 31.39
N LYS A 1004 -110.46 26.56 30.62
CA LYS A 1004 -111.73 27.11 31.09
C LYS A 1004 -112.86 26.17 30.65
N LEU A 1005 -113.58 25.60 31.60
CA LEU A 1005 -114.80 24.83 31.35
C LEU A 1005 -116.02 25.74 31.55
N LEU A 1006 -116.88 25.81 30.54
CA LEU A 1006 -118.17 26.50 30.55
C LEU A 1006 -119.30 25.45 30.46
N VAL A 1007 -120.32 25.60 31.29
CA VAL A 1007 -121.50 24.72 31.35
C VAL A 1007 -122.75 25.59 31.30
N GLN A 1008 -123.76 25.23 30.50
CA GLN A 1008 -125.03 25.97 30.39
C GLN A 1008 -126.21 25.01 30.16
N GLY A 1009 -127.23 25.11 31.02
CA GLY A 1009 -128.52 24.45 30.80
C GLY A 1009 -129.44 25.19 29.82
N TYR A 1010 -130.13 24.43 28.98
CA TYR A 1010 -131.12 24.89 28.01
C TYR A 1010 -132.42 24.08 28.12
N ILE A 1011 -133.57 24.74 27.93
CA ILE A 1011 -134.89 24.12 27.93
C ILE A 1011 -135.09 23.40 26.59
N THR A 1012 -135.40 22.10 26.61
CA THR A 1012 -135.70 21.30 25.41
C THR A 1012 -137.21 20.98 25.31
N PRO A 1013 -137.79 20.95 24.10
CA PRO A 1013 -137.17 21.13 22.78
C PRO A 1013 -136.94 22.60 22.37
N ASP A 1014 -137.32 23.58 23.20
CA ASP A 1014 -137.36 25.00 22.84
C ASP A 1014 -136.00 25.64 22.45
N GLY A 1015 -134.87 25.06 22.92
CA GLY A 1015 -133.52 25.58 22.68
C GLY A 1015 -133.17 26.85 23.46
N VAL A 1016 -133.99 27.24 24.44
CA VAL A 1016 -133.84 28.50 25.19
C VAL A 1016 -132.96 28.30 26.42
N LYS A 1017 -131.93 29.14 26.61
CA LYS A 1017 -131.09 29.15 27.82
C LYS A 1017 -131.95 29.32 29.08
N LEU A 1018 -131.63 28.55 30.14
CA LEU A 1018 -132.24 28.74 31.45
C LEU A 1018 -131.31 29.54 32.37
N ASP A 1019 -131.71 30.76 32.71
CA ASP A 1019 -130.98 31.63 33.65
C ASP A 1019 -130.75 30.92 34.99
N GLY A 1020 -129.55 31.07 35.56
CA GLY A 1020 -129.13 30.38 36.78
C GLY A 1020 -128.62 28.95 36.59
N THR A 1021 -128.61 28.42 35.36
CA THR A 1021 -128.02 27.09 35.03
C THR A 1021 -126.68 27.18 34.29
N SER A 1022 -125.95 28.28 34.48
CA SER A 1022 -124.64 28.55 33.90
C SER A 1022 -123.52 28.42 34.94
N ALA A 1023 -122.42 27.76 34.61
CA ALA A 1023 -121.21 27.74 35.44
C ALA A 1023 -119.94 27.93 34.60
N GLU A 1024 -118.94 28.59 35.18
CA GLU A 1024 -117.57 28.69 34.63
C GLU A 1024 -116.58 28.10 35.63
N LYS A 1025 -115.57 27.39 35.13
CA LYS A 1025 -114.44 26.89 35.91
C LYS A 1025 -113.13 27.06 35.13
N ILE A 1026 -112.34 28.08 35.48
CA ILE A 1026 -110.92 28.14 35.13
C ILE A 1026 -110.13 27.22 36.08
N PHE A 1027 -109.21 26.43 35.52
CA PHE A 1027 -108.32 25.53 36.27
C PHE A 1027 -107.00 25.27 35.52
N LYS A 1028 -106.00 24.80 36.26
CA LYS A 1028 -104.77 24.23 35.69
C LYS A 1028 -104.88 22.71 35.74
N ALA A 1029 -104.63 22.01 34.63
CA ALA A 1029 -104.67 20.56 34.61
C ALA A 1029 -103.47 19.97 35.38
N ASP A 1030 -103.72 19.18 36.44
CA ASP A 1030 -102.71 18.37 37.14
C ASP A 1030 -102.63 16.93 36.58
N LYS A 1031 -103.63 16.53 35.78
CA LYS A 1031 -103.81 15.20 35.18
C LYS A 1031 -104.42 15.31 33.79
N GLU A 1032 -104.27 14.25 33.01
CA GLU A 1032 -104.85 14.15 31.65
C GLU A 1032 -106.37 13.88 31.67
N THR A 1033 -106.89 13.37 32.78
CA THR A 1033 -108.33 13.22 33.06
C THR A 1033 -108.68 13.97 34.34
N LEU A 1034 -109.76 14.76 34.29
CA LEU A 1034 -110.30 15.53 35.42
C LEU A 1034 -111.82 15.44 35.48
N GLU A 1035 -112.38 15.52 36.68
CA GLU A 1035 -113.82 15.47 36.92
C GLU A 1035 -114.31 16.65 37.76
N PHE A 1036 -115.47 17.18 37.39
CA PHE A 1036 -116.17 18.25 38.09
C PHE A 1036 -117.62 17.86 38.36
N LEU A 1037 -118.21 18.42 39.42
CA LEU A 1037 -119.63 18.29 39.72
C LEU A 1037 -120.20 19.67 40.02
N PHE A 1038 -121.22 20.06 39.26
CA PHE A 1038 -121.95 21.30 39.42
C PHE A 1038 -123.35 21.00 39.98
N GLU A 1039 -123.81 21.75 40.98
CA GLU A 1039 -125.19 21.68 41.48
C GLU A 1039 -125.94 22.97 41.12
N PHE A 1040 -126.97 22.86 40.29
CA PHE A 1040 -127.85 23.94 39.89
C PHE A 1040 -129.18 23.86 40.64
N LEU A 1041 -129.78 25.01 40.98
CA LEU A 1041 -131.10 25.10 41.60
C LEU A 1041 -132.11 25.66 40.60
N VAL A 1042 -133.05 24.83 40.17
CA VAL A 1042 -133.93 25.06 39.03
C VAL A 1042 -135.38 25.27 39.47
N ASP A 1043 -136.03 26.33 38.99
CA ASP A 1043 -137.48 26.48 39.11
C ASP A 1043 -138.19 25.66 38.01
N GLY A 1044 -138.50 24.41 38.33
CA GLY A 1044 -139.23 23.50 37.45
C GLY A 1044 -140.72 23.84 37.28
N SER A 1045 -141.27 24.84 38.00
CA SER A 1045 -142.71 25.13 38.01
C SER A 1045 -143.31 25.55 36.66
N LYS A 1046 -142.46 25.94 35.69
CA LYS A 1046 -142.83 26.32 34.32
C LYS A 1046 -142.29 25.35 33.25
N LEU A 1047 -141.71 24.23 33.67
CA LEU A 1047 -141.05 23.25 32.80
C LEU A 1047 -141.86 21.97 32.58
N GLU A 1048 -143.12 21.88 33.05
CA GLU A 1048 -143.98 20.69 32.84
C GLU A 1048 -144.01 20.28 31.35
N GLY A 1049 -143.57 19.05 31.07
CA GLY A 1049 -143.48 18.49 29.72
C GLY A 1049 -142.21 18.84 28.93
N LYS A 1050 -141.24 19.52 29.56
CA LYS A 1050 -139.98 19.96 28.95
C LYS A 1050 -138.77 19.28 29.59
N GLY A 1051 -137.67 19.23 28.85
CA GLY A 1051 -136.36 18.87 29.40
C GLY A 1051 -135.56 20.11 29.80
N LEU A 1052 -134.58 19.90 30.69
CA LEU A 1052 -133.40 20.74 30.84
C LEU A 1052 -132.20 19.92 30.38
N SER A 1053 -131.52 20.38 29.34
CA SER A 1053 -130.37 19.72 28.73
C SER A 1053 -129.13 20.61 28.89
N PHE A 1054 -128.03 20.06 29.41
CA PHE A 1054 -126.79 20.81 29.59
C PHE A 1054 -125.87 20.68 28.39
N ALA A 1055 -125.24 21.78 27.99
CA ALA A 1055 -124.20 21.81 26.98
C ALA A 1055 -122.93 22.45 27.54
N GLU A 1056 -121.79 21.94 27.08
CA GLU A 1056 -120.47 22.26 27.62
C GLU A 1056 -119.49 22.71 26.55
N TRP A 1057 -118.59 23.62 26.94
CA TRP A 1057 -117.44 24.05 26.15
C TRP A 1057 -116.20 23.96 27.03
N LEU A 1058 -115.15 23.34 26.52
CA LEU A 1058 -113.82 23.37 27.10
C LEU A 1058 -112.94 24.24 26.21
N GLU A 1059 -112.44 25.33 26.77
CA GLU A 1059 -111.44 26.18 26.15
C GLU A 1059 -110.06 25.92 26.76
N ALA A 1060 -109.01 25.97 25.96
CA ALA A 1060 -107.63 25.93 26.43
C ALA A 1060 -106.99 27.32 26.32
N GLN A 1061 -106.07 27.65 27.22
CA GLN A 1061 -105.28 28.88 27.11
C GLN A 1061 -104.47 28.90 25.81
N VAL A 1062 -104.54 30.01 25.08
CA VAL A 1062 -103.83 30.28 23.83
C VAL A 1062 -102.36 30.62 24.10
N GLU A 1063 -101.46 30.30 23.17
CA GLU A 1063 -100.06 30.72 23.25
C GLU A 1063 -99.93 32.25 23.11
N PRO A 1064 -99.13 32.94 23.96
CA PRO A 1064 -98.96 34.39 23.84
C PRO A 1064 -98.33 34.79 22.50
N ASP A 1065 -98.94 35.74 21.79
CA ASP A 1065 -98.35 36.33 20.59
C ASP A 1065 -97.19 37.26 20.99
N GLU A 1066 -95.95 36.80 20.82
CA GLU A 1066 -94.74 37.59 21.14
C GLU A 1066 -94.69 38.95 20.41
N GLU A 1067 -95.38 39.08 19.27
CA GLU A 1067 -95.49 40.34 18.52
C GLU A 1067 -96.59 41.29 19.06
N LYS A 1068 -97.49 40.80 19.92
CA LYS A 1068 -98.62 41.54 20.50
C LYS A 1068 -98.86 41.13 21.96
N PRO A 1069 -98.01 41.58 22.90
CA PRO A 1069 -98.14 41.23 24.31
C PRO A 1069 -99.45 41.76 24.93
N SER A 1070 -100.44 40.88 25.03
CA SER A 1070 -101.65 41.07 25.84
C SER A 1070 -101.35 40.80 27.32
N ASN A 1071 -101.99 41.55 28.22
CA ASN A 1071 -101.98 41.26 29.67
C ASN A 1071 -103.15 40.37 30.10
N GLU A 1072 -104.04 40.01 29.18
CA GLU A 1072 -105.24 39.22 29.43
C GLU A 1072 -105.03 37.77 28.96
N ILE A 1073 -105.52 36.80 29.73
CA ILE A 1073 -105.34 35.37 29.39
C ILE A 1073 -106.44 34.98 28.40
N GLU A 1074 -106.06 34.87 27.14
CA GLU A 1074 -106.94 34.42 26.05
C GLU A 1074 -107.11 32.89 26.08
N PHE A 1075 -108.33 32.44 25.75
CA PHE A 1075 -108.75 31.05 25.73
C PHE A 1075 -109.52 30.77 24.42
N GLU A 1076 -109.36 29.58 23.85
CA GLU A 1076 -110.01 29.15 22.60
C GLU A 1076 -110.66 27.77 22.77
N GLU A 1077 -111.84 27.55 22.18
CA GLU A 1077 -112.59 26.29 22.25
C GLU A 1077 -111.79 25.11 21.67
N VAL A 1078 -111.46 24.12 22.50
CA VAL A 1078 -110.79 22.87 22.09
C VAL A 1078 -111.71 21.65 22.12
N ALA A 1079 -112.86 21.75 22.80
CA ALA A 1079 -113.92 20.74 22.76
C ALA A 1079 -115.29 21.33 23.15
N LYS A 1080 -116.36 20.68 22.70
CA LYS A 1080 -117.74 20.94 23.16
C LYS A 1080 -118.60 19.67 23.19
N HIS A 1081 -119.63 19.64 24.04
CA HIS A 1081 -120.56 18.51 24.17
C HIS A 1081 -122.02 18.97 24.24
N ASN A 1082 -122.92 18.17 23.67
CA ASN A 1082 -124.37 18.35 23.64
C ASN A 1082 -124.87 19.76 23.21
N VAL A 1083 -124.12 20.49 22.38
CA VAL A 1083 -124.51 21.83 21.90
C VAL A 1083 -125.73 21.78 20.95
N ASP A 1084 -126.07 20.61 20.41
CA ASP A 1084 -127.33 20.36 19.69
C ASP A 1084 -128.52 20.01 20.61
N LEU A 1085 -128.28 19.85 21.92
CA LEU A 1085 -129.25 19.52 22.97
C LEU A 1085 -129.99 18.18 22.78
N THR A 1086 -129.41 17.24 22.02
CA THR A 1086 -130.04 15.96 21.66
C THR A 1086 -129.81 14.83 22.67
N SER A 1087 -128.85 14.96 23.59
CA SER A 1087 -128.45 13.88 24.50
C SER A 1087 -129.49 13.63 25.60
N GLU A 1088 -130.06 12.42 25.62
CA GLU A 1088 -130.85 11.93 26.77
C GLU A 1088 -129.99 11.84 28.04
N GLU A 1089 -128.69 11.56 27.92
CA GLU A 1089 -127.77 11.52 29.06
C GLU A 1089 -127.46 12.90 29.64
N GLN A 1090 -127.64 14.00 28.89
CA GLN A 1090 -127.60 15.38 29.41
C GLN A 1090 -128.96 16.00 29.70
N THR A 1091 -130.07 15.33 29.37
CA THR A 1091 -131.41 15.87 29.59
C THR A 1091 -132.04 15.32 30.87
N VAL A 1092 -132.60 16.20 31.72
CA VAL A 1092 -133.49 15.85 32.84
C VAL A 1092 -134.88 16.40 32.56
N ASN A 1093 -135.89 15.54 32.59
CA ASN A 1093 -137.25 15.88 32.16
C ASN A 1093 -138.16 16.27 33.31
N PHE A 1094 -138.94 17.34 33.17
CA PHE A 1094 -139.85 17.84 34.20
C PHE A 1094 -141.28 17.32 33.97
N VAL A 1095 -141.73 16.41 34.83
CA VAL A 1095 -143.04 15.77 34.76
C VAL A 1095 -144.08 16.46 35.63
N LYS A 1096 -145.36 16.32 35.25
CA LYS A 1096 -146.51 16.92 35.94
C LYS A 1096 -146.57 16.51 37.41
N VAL A 1097 -146.82 17.47 38.28
CA VAL A 1097 -147.10 17.23 39.70
C VAL A 1097 -148.46 16.51 39.83
N PRO A 1098 -148.54 15.31 40.43
CA PRO A 1098 -149.80 14.59 40.57
C PRO A 1098 -150.82 15.39 41.41
N THR A 1099 -152.03 15.53 40.89
CA THR A 1099 -153.11 16.25 41.60
C THR A 1099 -153.78 15.32 42.62
N PRO A 1100 -153.98 15.71 43.89
CA PRO A 1100 -154.51 14.79 44.90
C PRO A 1100 -155.97 14.37 44.67
N GLU A 1101 -156.26 13.07 44.78
CA GLU A 1101 -157.64 12.56 44.83
C GLU A 1101 -158.31 12.90 46.17
N LYS A 1102 -159.64 13.06 46.15
CA LYS A 1102 -160.43 13.34 47.36
C LYS A 1102 -160.65 12.07 48.20
N PRO A 1103 -160.62 12.16 49.54
CA PRO A 1103 -160.63 11.00 50.41
C PRO A 1103 -162.02 10.35 50.57
N HIS A 1104 -162.02 9.04 50.82
CA HIS A 1104 -163.11 8.34 51.48
C HIS A 1104 -162.60 7.63 52.74
N VAL A 1105 -163.50 7.29 53.66
CA VAL A 1105 -163.18 7.05 55.09
C VAL A 1105 -163.54 5.58 55.50
N PRO A 1106 -163.33 5.10 56.75
CA PRO A 1106 -162.41 3.98 56.96
C PRO A 1106 -163.03 2.70 57.58
N ASN A 1107 -162.25 1.63 57.68
CA ASN A 1107 -162.20 0.65 58.79
C ASN A 1107 -160.83 -0.08 58.73
N THR A 1108 -160.03 -0.35 59.78
CA THR A 1108 -160.26 -0.71 61.20
C THR A 1108 -160.62 -2.21 61.38
N PRO A 1109 -159.99 -2.99 62.30
CA PRO A 1109 -158.74 -2.82 63.08
C PRO A 1109 -157.75 -4.04 62.97
N GLU A 1110 -156.52 -3.93 63.52
CA GLU A 1110 -156.05 -4.76 64.68
C GLU A 1110 -154.55 -4.60 65.05
N THR A 1111 -154.38 -4.54 66.36
CA THR A 1111 -153.23 -4.55 67.29
C THR A 1111 -152.24 -5.74 67.20
N PRO A 1112 -151.15 -5.83 68.01
CA PRO A 1112 -150.08 -4.82 68.29
C PRO A 1112 -148.65 -5.45 68.41
N LYS A 1113 -147.56 -4.65 68.47
CA LYS A 1113 -146.36 -4.84 69.36
C LYS A 1113 -145.16 -3.89 69.13
N GLU A 1114 -144.64 -3.37 70.24
CA GLU A 1114 -143.26 -3.49 70.77
C GLU A 1114 -142.12 -4.18 69.95
N VAL A 1115 -140.81 -3.91 70.15
CA VAL A 1115 -140.04 -2.81 70.82
C VAL A 1115 -138.51 -2.97 70.59
N LYS A 1116 -137.70 -1.93 70.93
CA LYS A 1116 -136.23 -1.90 71.22
C LYS A 1116 -135.15 -2.08 70.12
N THR A 1117 -134.29 -1.06 70.11
CA THR A 1117 -132.81 -1.06 70.06
C THR A 1117 -132.02 -2.37 70.29
N SER A 1118 -130.90 -2.56 69.57
CA SER A 1118 -129.54 -2.68 70.15
C SER A 1118 -128.45 -2.56 69.06
N ALA A 1119 -127.16 -2.54 69.44
CA ALA A 1119 -126.00 -2.39 68.56
C ALA A 1119 -125.00 -3.55 68.67
N MET A 1120 -124.14 -3.78 67.66
CA MET A 1120 -122.79 -4.36 67.83
C MET A 1120 -121.88 -4.24 66.58
N LEU A 1121 -120.56 -4.21 66.83
CA LEU A 1121 -119.41 -4.49 65.93
C LEU A 1121 -119.17 -6.03 65.89
N PRO A 1122 -118.36 -6.67 64.98
CA PRO A 1122 -117.01 -6.22 64.56
C PRO A 1122 -116.39 -6.74 63.20
N LYS A 1123 -115.13 -6.31 62.95
CA LYS A 1123 -113.93 -6.97 62.35
C LYS A 1123 -113.98 -8.18 61.36
N THR A 1124 -113.01 -8.16 60.40
CA THR A 1124 -112.22 -9.29 59.78
C THR A 1124 -112.98 -10.36 58.96
N GLY A 1125 -112.36 -11.16 58.06
CA GLY A 1125 -110.98 -11.24 57.51
C GLY A 1125 -110.66 -12.67 56.96
N GLU A 1126 -109.65 -12.82 56.08
CA GLU A 1126 -109.09 -14.12 55.57
C GLU A 1126 -110.06 -15.05 54.74
N GLN A 1127 -109.68 -16.14 54.04
CA GLN A 1127 -108.48 -16.56 53.26
C GLN A 1127 -108.87 -17.71 52.28
N THR A 1128 -108.05 -18.01 51.25
CA THR A 1128 -107.92 -19.33 50.53
C THR A 1128 -109.16 -19.88 49.77
N THR A 1129 -109.12 -20.91 48.89
CA THR A 1129 -108.08 -21.82 48.33
C THR A 1129 -108.50 -22.17 46.86
N LEU A 1130 -107.61 -22.44 45.88
CA LEU A 1130 -107.07 -23.76 45.48
C LEU A 1130 -108.15 -24.84 45.23
N SER A 1131 -108.14 -25.68 44.17
CA SER A 1131 -107.02 -26.36 43.47
C SER A 1131 -107.40 -26.95 42.07
N ILE A 1132 -106.42 -27.64 41.46
CA ILE A 1132 -106.48 -28.66 40.36
C ILE A 1132 -106.12 -28.14 38.94
N VAL A 1133 -105.17 -28.72 38.16
CA VAL A 1133 -103.75 -29.17 38.31
C VAL A 1133 -103.38 -30.10 37.13
N MET A 1134 -102.09 -30.19 36.77
CA MET A 1134 -101.39 -31.04 35.75
C MET A 1134 -101.06 -30.35 34.40
N THR A 1135 -99.83 -30.39 33.83
CA THR A 1135 -98.54 -30.99 34.28
C THR A 1135 -97.32 -30.16 33.81
N MET A 1136 -96.14 -30.37 34.42
CA MET A 1136 -94.86 -29.68 34.14
C MET A 1136 -94.01 -30.29 32.99
N LEU A 1137 -93.05 -29.52 32.43
CA LEU A 1137 -91.58 -29.74 32.58
C LEU A 1137 -90.74 -28.58 31.96
N GLY A 1138 -89.43 -28.46 32.29
CA GLY A 1138 -88.45 -27.90 31.32
C GLY A 1138 -87.60 -26.65 31.62
N VAL A 1139 -87.12 -26.47 32.86
CA VAL A 1139 -85.97 -25.63 33.34
C VAL A 1139 -84.95 -25.06 32.30
N PHE A 1140 -84.49 -23.80 32.55
CA PHE A 1140 -83.16 -23.14 32.29
C PHE A 1140 -82.09 -23.92 31.46
N VAL A 1141 -81.20 -23.33 30.63
CA VAL A 1141 -80.12 -22.33 30.92
C VAL A 1141 -79.65 -21.61 29.61
N LEU A 1142 -78.74 -20.62 29.74
CA LEU A 1142 -77.78 -20.07 28.75
C LEU A 1142 -78.12 -18.78 27.99
N VAL A 1143 -77.65 -17.66 28.56
CA VAL A 1143 -77.23 -16.45 27.84
C VAL A 1143 -75.70 -16.50 27.65
N THR A 1144 -75.13 -15.67 26.76
CA THR A 1144 -73.68 -15.46 26.48
C THR A 1144 -72.93 -16.54 25.67
N LEU A 1145 -72.98 -16.41 24.33
CA LEU A 1145 -71.85 -16.45 23.36
C LEU A 1145 -72.40 -16.78 21.95
N GLY A 1146 -72.20 -15.91 20.95
CA GLY A 1146 -72.75 -16.23 19.61
C GLY A 1146 -72.65 -15.25 18.44
N VAL A 1147 -71.88 -14.14 18.48
CA VAL A 1147 -71.81 -13.18 17.35
C VAL A 1147 -70.37 -12.78 16.95
N ILE A 1148 -69.42 -13.72 17.04
CA ILE A 1148 -68.11 -13.60 16.38
C ILE A 1148 -67.91 -14.85 15.51
N VAL A 1149 -67.54 -14.63 14.24
CA VAL A 1149 -67.43 -15.62 13.15
C VAL A 1149 -68.75 -16.17 12.58
N TYR A 1150 -69.59 -15.30 11.99
CA TYR A 1150 -70.40 -15.72 10.83
C TYR A 1150 -70.50 -14.65 9.73
N LYS A 1151 -69.37 -14.38 9.06
CA LYS A 1151 -69.23 -14.09 7.61
C LYS A 1151 -67.80 -13.66 7.29
N LYS A 1152 -66.94 -14.61 6.86
CA LYS A 1152 -65.67 -14.28 6.17
C LYS A 1152 -65.31 -15.32 5.11
N ARG A 1153 -66.01 -15.20 3.98
CA ARG A 1153 -65.81 -15.74 2.62
C ARG A 1153 -66.99 -15.12 1.83
N LYS A 1154 -66.83 -14.59 0.62
CA LYS A 1154 -65.82 -14.83 -0.43
C LYS A 1154 -65.75 -13.57 -1.33
N ALA A 1155 -64.68 -13.45 -2.13
CA ALA A 1155 -64.21 -12.23 -2.81
C ALA A 1155 -63.61 -11.23 -1.80
#